data_AF-A0A6P2APC0-F1
#
_entry.id   AF-A0A6P2APC0-F1
#
_cell.length_a   1.000
_cell.length_b   1.000
_cell.length_c   1.000
_cell.angle_alpha   90.00
_cell.angle_beta   90.00
_cell.angle_gamma   90.00
#
_symmetry.space_group_name_H-M   'P 1'
#
loop_
_entity.id
_entity.type
_entity.pdbx_description
1 polymer ?
#
loop_
_entity_poly.entity_id
_entity_poly.type
_entity_poly.pdbx_seq_one_letter_code
_entity_poly.pdbx_strand_id
1 'polypeptide(L)'
;MPRHRVLFHFISARYAARMAVRQSIVPIPIVAGVLVTLLIAFVLTTMTGPDTTPLTIEAILALIDGLPWPALWFAAAYGYGGLVASRLQEFTPSTPANAKFDHLAAMAIGVAILLALSHLLARLGAFQLFGTLLAWLILLVGIVLAAFWLRRASVSDPAPIPDPTLLNPHPPLFSPRHALLLAAPALTVLVVASLSAPGLLWSTEFSGYDVLSYHLQLPAEWLDRGRMMPLEHNVYSFFPGFMEAAYYHLAVLRGDAVTAAVSAQLLHAGMALLAAIMTGRAAHASLTGTTLGEAHWQADPTALMIAGVLVIGTPWVLVTGSLAYNEMSVVLMMATGLFLLARPAREMAAWKIGAIIGLIAAVAVGAKLTAIGFVAAPLGVLLLWQLPRAAWFKAVLAGSIVGLIVLCPWLIDNAQQSGNPVFPFATDSLGLAHWSEEQARTWNEAHQITAPIGERMMHAWNEFGRFGIGGPPIENEPWKPQWLILPWLALAGGILFAIKNGSRRTAQLTIIVLIQLIFWIGFTHIKSRFMLPAVVPLSILTTLGVVALIGAARPAIRTTLRFVIAALLLLWCLPSVLILAKESGGAPAAYLGMTDVLTGEALSDAQRRELGRSAVPSIYLNHLLPDDAHVLLIGQAAPFYLRGSFTYTTVWDRGPLEELARTSPNEPDRWFRALREMGYTHVYVDRTMLRVWHRSGWLAESLEPDHLLEVLETHLNLIQNWPAGSRLYRINQRDAALMEKDRLIRESIPAGEADPVTVQSRVPTLKSLHRDHPDQRHPASHAIRSALARHRRSDPATDAIHPPHVQTARGLTQVRFR
;
A
#
# COMPACT_ATOMS: atom_id res chain seq x y z
N MET A 1 -45.76 -51.25 28.58
CA MET A 1 -45.22 -50.74 27.29
C MET A 1 -44.45 -49.43 27.52
N PRO A 2 -43.10 -49.44 27.56
CA PRO A 2 -42.34 -48.19 27.32
C PRO A 2 -41.06 -48.35 26.48
N ARG A 3 -40.87 -49.45 25.73
CA ARG A 3 -39.60 -49.70 25.00
C ARG A 3 -39.50 -49.13 23.58
N HIS A 4 -40.60 -48.66 22.97
CA HIS A 4 -40.58 -48.17 21.58
C HIS A 4 -40.27 -46.67 21.40
N ARG A 5 -40.40 -45.83 22.45
CA ARG A 5 -40.11 -44.38 22.34
C ARG A 5 -38.61 -44.04 22.41
N VAL A 6 -37.81 -44.83 23.12
CA VAL A 6 -36.36 -44.59 23.26
C VAL A 6 -35.61 -44.94 21.96
N LEU A 7 -36.06 -45.98 21.24
CA LEU A 7 -35.43 -46.40 19.98
C LEU A 7 -35.68 -45.39 18.85
N PHE A 8 -36.85 -44.75 18.81
CA PHE A 8 -37.17 -43.73 17.80
C PHE A 8 -36.36 -42.44 18.00
N HIS A 9 -36.12 -42.04 19.26
CA HIS A 9 -35.25 -40.88 19.58
C HIS A 9 -33.77 -41.15 19.26
N PHE A 10 -33.29 -42.37 19.50
CA PHE A 10 -31.90 -42.73 19.16
C PHE A 10 -31.66 -42.86 17.66
N ILE A 11 -32.66 -43.35 16.91
CA ILE A 11 -32.57 -43.45 15.45
C ILE A 11 -32.71 -42.07 14.80
N SER A 12 -33.60 -41.18 15.26
CA SER A 12 -33.69 -39.81 14.72
C SER A 12 -32.45 -38.98 15.05
N ALA A 13 -31.86 -39.13 16.24
CA ALA A 13 -30.61 -38.47 16.61
C ALA A 13 -29.41 -38.99 15.79
N ARG A 14 -29.32 -40.30 15.51
CA ARG A 14 -28.30 -40.86 14.60
C ARG A 14 -28.54 -40.50 13.14
N TYR A 15 -29.78 -40.34 12.69
CA TYR A 15 -30.09 -39.88 11.33
C TYR A 15 -29.78 -38.38 11.17
N ALA A 16 -30.11 -37.56 12.17
CA ALA A 16 -29.76 -36.14 12.22
C ALA A 16 -28.24 -35.93 12.31
N ALA A 17 -27.54 -36.74 13.12
CA ALA A 17 -26.07 -36.73 13.17
C ALA A 17 -25.43 -37.22 11.86
N ARG A 18 -26.01 -38.22 11.18
CA ARG A 18 -25.54 -38.67 9.85
C ARG A 18 -25.84 -37.65 8.74
N MET A 19 -26.92 -36.87 8.83
CA MET A 19 -27.18 -35.75 7.90
C MET A 19 -26.29 -34.54 8.19
N ALA A 20 -26.03 -34.22 9.46
CA ALA A 20 -25.09 -33.17 9.86
C ALA A 20 -23.66 -33.50 9.40
N VAL A 21 -23.23 -34.77 9.50
CA VAL A 21 -21.92 -35.22 9.01
C VAL A 21 -21.84 -35.18 7.47
N ARG A 22 -22.95 -35.42 6.74
CA ARG A 22 -23.00 -35.27 5.27
C ARG A 22 -22.98 -33.81 4.77
N GLN A 23 -23.24 -32.83 5.62
CA GLN A 23 -23.18 -31.40 5.27
C GLN A 23 -21.79 -30.76 5.48
N SER A 24 -20.81 -31.53 5.95
CA SER A 24 -19.43 -31.09 6.21
C SER A 24 -18.52 -31.10 4.98
N ILE A 25 -19.06 -31.33 3.78
CA ILE A 25 -18.28 -31.30 2.54
C ILE A 25 -17.96 -29.83 2.23
N VAL A 26 -16.67 -29.47 2.28
CA VAL A 26 -16.19 -28.15 1.82
C VAL A 26 -16.81 -27.87 0.45
N PRO A 27 -17.48 -26.72 0.26
CA PRO A 27 -18.17 -26.45 -1.00
C PRO A 27 -17.19 -26.55 -2.18
N ILE A 28 -17.53 -27.35 -3.20
CA ILE A 28 -16.73 -27.54 -4.43
C ILE A 28 -16.19 -26.20 -5.01
N PRO A 29 -16.97 -25.10 -5.06
CA PRO A 29 -16.46 -23.81 -5.56
C PRO A 29 -15.31 -23.21 -4.75
N ILE A 30 -15.27 -23.45 -3.43
CA ILE A 30 -14.18 -22.98 -2.57
C ILE A 30 -12.91 -23.79 -2.89
N VAL A 31 -13.02 -25.11 -2.96
CA VAL A 31 -11.90 -25.99 -3.33
C VAL A 31 -11.36 -25.62 -4.71
N ALA A 32 -12.25 -25.44 -5.70
CA ALA A 32 -11.87 -25.00 -7.04
C ALA A 32 -11.18 -23.63 -7.02
N GLY A 33 -11.69 -22.67 -6.26
CA GLY A 33 -11.07 -21.35 -6.12
C GLY A 33 -9.67 -21.42 -5.52
N VAL A 34 -9.45 -22.27 -4.51
CA VAL A 34 -8.11 -22.53 -3.94
C VAL A 34 -7.18 -23.13 -4.99
N LEU A 35 -7.62 -24.17 -5.71
CA LEU A 35 -6.81 -24.82 -6.75
C LEU A 35 -6.43 -23.86 -7.87
N VAL A 36 -7.38 -23.02 -8.33
CA VAL A 36 -7.12 -21.98 -9.34
C VAL A 36 -6.13 -20.93 -8.80
N THR A 37 -6.28 -20.51 -7.55
CA THR A 37 -5.33 -19.58 -6.90
C THR A 37 -3.93 -20.17 -6.87
N LEU A 38 -3.78 -21.44 -6.46
CA LEU A 38 -2.49 -22.13 -6.44
C LEU A 38 -1.88 -22.28 -7.83
N LEU A 39 -2.69 -22.59 -8.85
CA LEU A 39 -2.23 -22.69 -10.23
C LEU A 39 -1.74 -21.34 -10.77
N ILE A 40 -2.51 -20.26 -10.57
CA ILE A 40 -2.10 -18.91 -10.99
C ILE A 40 -0.85 -18.49 -10.21
N ALA A 41 -0.75 -18.81 -8.92
CA ALA A 41 0.42 -18.50 -8.10
C ALA A 41 1.66 -19.18 -8.67
N PHE A 42 1.56 -20.48 -8.98
CA PHE A 42 2.63 -21.23 -9.62
C PHE A 42 3.09 -20.54 -10.91
N VAL A 43 2.17 -20.21 -11.82
CA VAL A 43 2.51 -19.49 -13.07
C VAL A 43 3.18 -18.16 -12.78
N LEU A 44 2.62 -17.32 -11.90
CA LEU A 44 3.19 -16.00 -11.59
C LEU A 44 4.59 -16.11 -11.00
N THR A 45 4.83 -17.07 -10.09
CA THR A 45 6.16 -17.29 -9.49
C THR A 45 7.20 -17.83 -10.47
N THR A 46 6.78 -18.31 -11.65
CA THR A 46 7.70 -18.69 -12.74
C THR A 46 8.12 -17.51 -13.63
N MET A 47 7.49 -16.34 -13.47
CA MET A 47 7.76 -15.16 -14.29
C MET A 47 8.98 -14.39 -13.81
N THR A 48 10.14 -15.04 -13.88
CA THR A 48 11.42 -14.55 -13.35
C THR A 48 12.35 -14.00 -14.43
N GLY A 49 11.99 -14.18 -15.71
CA GLY A 49 12.76 -13.79 -16.89
C GLY A 49 13.37 -15.00 -17.62
N PRO A 50 13.93 -14.80 -18.83
CA PRO A 50 14.27 -15.88 -19.77
C PRO A 50 15.31 -16.91 -19.29
N ASP A 51 16.10 -16.62 -18.25
CA ASP A 51 17.23 -17.45 -17.80
C ASP A 51 17.17 -17.86 -16.32
N THR A 52 15.98 -17.93 -15.71
CA THR A 52 15.84 -18.08 -14.26
C THR A 52 14.86 -19.19 -13.87
N THR A 53 15.16 -19.88 -12.77
CA THR A 53 14.29 -20.92 -12.19
C THR A 53 13.06 -20.29 -11.53
N PRO A 54 11.91 -20.99 -11.51
CA PRO A 54 10.74 -20.55 -10.75
C PRO A 54 11.07 -20.27 -9.28
N LEU A 55 10.55 -19.16 -8.74
CA LEU A 55 10.74 -18.74 -7.35
C LEU A 55 9.55 -19.14 -6.45
N THR A 56 8.93 -20.28 -6.75
CA THR A 56 7.76 -20.76 -6.00
C THR A 56 8.13 -21.13 -4.56
N ILE A 57 9.30 -21.72 -4.35
CA ILE A 57 9.78 -22.10 -3.01
C ILE A 57 10.05 -20.84 -2.19
N GLU A 58 10.74 -19.86 -2.77
CA GLU A 58 11.05 -18.57 -2.15
C GLU A 58 9.77 -17.81 -1.79
N ALA A 59 8.74 -17.84 -2.65
CA ALA A 59 7.43 -17.29 -2.34
C ALA A 59 6.78 -18.00 -1.14
N ILE A 60 6.83 -19.33 -1.08
CA ILE A 60 6.28 -20.11 0.04
C ILE A 60 7.02 -19.78 1.33
N LEU A 61 8.35 -19.70 1.29
CA LEU A 61 9.17 -19.35 2.45
C LEU A 61 8.86 -17.93 2.94
N ALA A 62 8.80 -16.95 2.03
CA ALA A 62 8.40 -15.58 2.36
C ALA A 62 6.99 -15.51 2.95
N LEU A 63 6.05 -16.35 2.48
CA LEU A 63 4.71 -16.41 3.03
C LEU A 63 4.68 -17.05 4.43
N ILE A 64 5.40 -18.16 4.63
CA ILE A 64 5.49 -18.86 5.92
C ILE A 64 6.14 -17.96 6.97
N ASP A 65 7.18 -17.22 6.60
CA ASP A 65 7.88 -16.29 7.46
C ASP A 65 7.05 -15.02 7.74
N GLY A 66 6.42 -14.47 6.70
CA GLY A 66 5.73 -13.17 6.75
C GLY A 66 4.32 -13.20 7.35
N LEU A 67 3.51 -14.24 7.05
CA LEU A 67 2.07 -14.31 7.34
C LEU A 67 1.69 -14.49 8.83
N PRO A 68 2.43 -15.24 9.67
CA PRO A 68 2.00 -15.49 11.06
C PRO A 68 1.74 -14.21 11.85
N TRP A 69 2.57 -13.18 11.64
CA TRP A 69 2.52 -11.92 12.36
C TRP A 69 1.24 -11.11 12.11
N PRO A 70 0.88 -10.75 10.85
CA PRO A 70 -0.41 -10.11 10.59
C PRO A 70 -1.60 -11.01 10.94
N ALA A 71 -1.49 -12.34 10.82
CA ALA A 71 -2.58 -13.24 11.21
C ALA A 71 -2.89 -13.16 12.72
N LEU A 72 -1.87 -13.14 13.58
CA LEU A 72 -2.01 -12.91 15.01
C LEU A 72 -2.55 -11.50 15.31
N TRP A 73 -2.07 -10.50 14.56
CA TRP A 73 -2.56 -9.13 14.67
C TRP A 73 -4.05 -9.01 14.35
N PHE A 74 -4.53 -9.63 13.26
CA PHE A 74 -5.96 -9.69 12.94
C PHE A 74 -6.76 -10.50 13.97
N ALA A 75 -6.25 -11.62 14.46
CA ALA A 75 -6.91 -12.37 15.52
C ALA A 75 -7.13 -11.51 16.78
N ALA A 76 -6.11 -10.73 17.17
CA ALA A 76 -6.20 -9.78 18.25
C ALA A 76 -7.22 -8.65 17.97
N ALA A 77 -7.17 -8.07 16.77
CA ALA A 77 -8.11 -7.04 16.31
C ALA A 77 -9.56 -7.51 16.49
N TYR A 78 -9.89 -8.71 16.00
CA TYR A 78 -11.23 -9.28 16.16
C TYR A 78 -11.67 -9.41 17.63
N GLY A 79 -10.75 -9.78 18.54
CA GLY A 79 -11.02 -9.83 19.97
C GLY A 79 -11.41 -8.47 20.56
N TYR A 80 -10.61 -7.44 20.29
CA TYR A 80 -10.89 -6.07 20.73
C TYR A 80 -12.18 -5.53 20.14
N GLY A 81 -12.40 -5.72 18.85
CA GLY A 81 -13.59 -5.24 18.18
C GLY A 81 -14.87 -5.96 18.64
N GLY A 82 -14.77 -7.18 19.16
CA GLY A 82 -15.90 -7.87 19.77
C GLY A 82 -16.46 -7.18 21.02
N LEU A 83 -15.63 -6.48 21.79
CA LEU A 83 -16.07 -5.67 22.93
C LEU A 83 -17.00 -4.54 22.49
N VAL A 84 -16.72 -3.92 21.35
CA VAL A 84 -17.55 -2.85 20.80
C VAL A 84 -18.75 -3.42 20.06
N ALA A 85 -18.54 -4.43 19.21
CA ALA A 85 -19.59 -5.03 18.39
C ALA A 85 -20.73 -5.63 19.24
N SER A 86 -20.42 -6.27 20.37
CA SER A 86 -21.44 -6.80 21.29
C SER A 86 -22.35 -5.69 21.85
N ARG A 87 -21.79 -4.53 22.19
CA ARG A 87 -22.56 -3.37 22.71
C ARG A 87 -23.40 -2.65 21.65
N LEU A 88 -23.07 -2.82 20.37
CA LEU A 88 -23.90 -2.33 19.27
C LEU A 88 -25.13 -3.21 19.04
N GLN A 89 -25.07 -4.50 19.42
CA GLN A 89 -26.15 -5.48 19.19
C GLN A 89 -27.22 -5.50 20.29
N GLU A 90 -26.88 -5.13 21.52
CA GLU A 90 -27.80 -5.13 22.67
C GLU A 90 -29.03 -4.20 22.53
N PHE A 91 -29.15 -3.41 21.45
CA PHE A 91 -30.12 -2.32 21.34
C PHE A 91 -31.08 -2.43 20.15
N THR A 92 -31.08 -3.53 19.40
CA THR A 92 -32.02 -3.75 18.30
C THR A 92 -33.31 -4.40 18.84
N PRO A 93 -34.40 -3.65 19.12
CA PRO A 93 -35.55 -4.17 19.87
C PRO A 93 -36.44 -5.10 19.03
N SER A 94 -36.19 -5.16 17.73
CA SER A 94 -36.98 -5.85 16.69
C SER A 94 -36.34 -7.14 16.21
N THR A 95 -35.10 -7.44 16.60
CA THR A 95 -34.48 -8.75 16.34
C THR A 95 -34.78 -9.70 17.50
N PRO A 96 -35.14 -10.96 17.23
CA PRO A 96 -35.26 -11.96 18.29
C PRO A 96 -33.98 -11.99 19.13
N ALA A 97 -34.07 -12.42 20.40
CA ALA A 97 -32.98 -12.54 21.36
C ALA A 97 -31.73 -13.32 20.88
N ASN A 98 -31.74 -13.79 19.63
CA ASN A 98 -30.72 -14.55 18.91
C ASN A 98 -30.05 -13.72 17.77
N ALA A 99 -30.03 -12.39 17.82
CA ALA A 99 -29.29 -11.57 16.86
C ALA A 99 -27.80 -11.98 16.87
N LYS A 100 -27.37 -12.67 15.82
CA LYS A 100 -26.04 -13.30 15.76
C LYS A 100 -24.92 -12.26 15.87
N PHE A 101 -23.92 -12.56 16.68
CA PHE A 101 -22.69 -11.78 16.80
C PHE A 101 -22.03 -11.57 15.42
N ASP A 102 -21.79 -10.30 15.04
CA ASP A 102 -21.29 -9.97 13.71
C ASP A 102 -19.76 -9.99 13.69
N HIS A 103 -19.21 -11.19 13.44
CA HIS A 103 -17.77 -11.43 13.51
C HIS A 103 -16.92 -10.55 12.58
N LEU A 104 -17.41 -10.24 11.38
CA LEU A 104 -16.65 -9.45 10.39
C LEU A 104 -16.68 -7.96 10.73
N ALA A 105 -17.81 -7.47 11.23
CA ALA A 105 -17.89 -6.11 11.76
C ALA A 105 -17.00 -5.96 13.00
N ALA A 106 -16.98 -6.96 13.89
CA ALA A 106 -16.08 -7.01 15.03
C ALA A 106 -14.62 -6.96 14.57
N MET A 107 -14.21 -7.77 13.58
CA MET A 107 -12.87 -7.70 13.01
C MET A 107 -12.53 -6.28 12.50
N ALA A 108 -13.38 -5.68 11.67
CA ALA A 108 -13.11 -4.37 11.05
C ALA A 108 -13.05 -3.21 12.07
N ILE A 109 -13.96 -3.19 13.05
CA ILE A 109 -13.90 -2.23 14.17
C ILE A 109 -12.65 -2.49 15.02
N GLY A 110 -12.31 -3.76 15.20
CA GLY A 110 -11.12 -4.23 15.88
C GLY A 110 -9.82 -3.71 15.28
N VAL A 111 -9.73 -3.69 13.94
CA VAL A 111 -8.59 -3.08 13.23
C VAL A 111 -8.47 -1.62 13.62
N ALA A 112 -9.58 -0.87 13.66
CA ALA A 112 -9.56 0.54 14.03
C ALA A 112 -9.04 0.75 15.46
N ILE A 113 -9.50 -0.07 16.41
CA ILE A 113 -9.03 -0.03 17.80
C ILE A 113 -7.55 -0.37 17.90
N LEU A 114 -7.10 -1.43 17.21
CA LEU A 114 -5.73 -1.91 17.33
C LEU A 114 -4.72 -0.98 16.63
N LEU A 115 -5.13 -0.27 15.57
CA LEU A 115 -4.34 0.84 14.99
C LEU A 115 -4.16 1.98 16.00
N ALA A 116 -5.26 2.45 16.60
CA ALA A 116 -5.20 3.52 17.61
C ALA A 116 -4.37 3.11 18.85
N LEU A 117 -4.50 1.84 19.29
CA LEU A 117 -3.76 1.31 20.42
C LEU A 117 -2.27 1.14 20.10
N SER A 118 -1.91 0.59 18.93
CA SER A 118 -0.51 0.46 18.51
C SER A 118 0.15 1.84 18.41
N HIS A 119 -0.55 2.82 17.84
CA HIS A 119 -0.08 4.20 17.77
C HIS A 119 0.16 4.83 19.15
N LEU A 120 -0.82 4.74 20.07
CA LEU A 120 -0.67 5.27 21.42
C LEU A 120 0.54 4.66 22.14
N LEU A 121 0.67 3.34 22.11
CA LEU A 121 1.74 2.63 22.82
C LEU A 121 3.11 2.86 22.18
N ALA A 122 3.16 2.98 20.86
CA ALA A 122 4.37 3.35 20.13
C ALA A 122 4.87 4.75 20.53
N ARG A 123 3.97 5.75 20.62
CA ARG A 123 4.34 7.12 21.03
C ARG A 123 4.77 7.22 22.48
N LEU A 124 4.13 6.45 23.37
CA LEU A 124 4.53 6.36 24.77
C LEU A 124 5.88 5.63 24.98
N GLY A 125 6.50 5.08 23.94
CA GLY A 125 7.72 4.26 24.05
C GLY A 125 7.49 2.97 24.84
N ALA A 126 6.24 2.52 24.95
CA ALA A 126 5.88 1.40 25.82
C ALA A 126 6.52 0.08 25.36
N PHE A 127 6.75 -0.08 24.05
CA PHE A 127 7.47 -1.22 23.49
C PHE A 127 8.94 -1.29 23.87
N GLN A 128 9.59 -0.15 24.20
CA GLN A 128 10.95 -0.13 24.72
C GLN A 128 10.97 -0.34 26.23
N LEU A 129 10.10 0.35 26.97
CA LEU A 129 10.06 0.28 28.44
C LEU A 129 9.77 -1.12 28.97
N PHE A 130 8.91 -1.86 28.28
CA PHE A 130 8.49 -3.21 28.66
C PHE A 130 8.98 -4.29 27.67
N GLY A 131 9.79 -3.88 26.68
CA GLY A 131 10.30 -4.75 25.63
C GLY A 131 9.23 -5.37 24.74
N THR A 132 9.63 -6.42 24.02
CA THR A 132 8.77 -7.24 23.15
C THR A 132 7.60 -7.88 23.92
N LEU A 133 7.69 -8.02 25.25
CA LEU A 133 6.64 -8.59 26.09
C LEU A 133 5.32 -7.82 25.97
N LEU A 134 5.35 -6.49 25.95
CA LEU A 134 4.12 -5.69 25.85
C LEU A 134 3.48 -5.82 24.46
N ALA A 135 4.28 -5.83 23.40
CA ALA A 135 3.81 -6.10 22.04
C ALA A 135 3.06 -7.45 21.98
N TRP A 136 3.65 -8.50 22.56
CA TRP A 136 3.00 -9.81 22.69
C TRP A 136 1.75 -9.78 23.57
N LEU A 137 1.76 -9.05 24.69
CA LEU A 137 0.64 -8.98 25.63
C LEU A 137 -0.61 -8.40 24.96
N ILE A 138 -0.48 -7.34 24.17
CA ILE A 138 -1.59 -6.73 23.44
C ILE A 138 -2.24 -7.75 22.49
N LEU A 139 -1.41 -8.50 21.76
CA LEU A 139 -1.89 -9.55 20.87
C LEU A 139 -2.55 -10.68 21.65
N LEU A 140 -1.93 -11.15 22.73
CA LEU A 140 -2.45 -12.23 23.56
C LEU A 140 -3.80 -11.86 24.18
N VAL A 141 -3.95 -10.66 24.73
CA VAL A 141 -5.23 -10.18 25.28
C VAL A 141 -6.30 -10.17 24.20
N GLY A 142 -5.99 -9.62 23.02
CA GLY A 142 -6.91 -9.65 21.88
C GLY A 142 -7.27 -11.09 21.46
N ILE A 143 -6.31 -12.00 21.38
CA ILE A 143 -6.54 -13.40 21.00
C ILE A 143 -7.39 -14.15 22.04
N VAL A 144 -7.18 -13.89 23.34
CA VAL A 144 -8.01 -14.45 24.41
C VAL A 144 -9.45 -13.94 24.28
N LEU A 145 -9.64 -12.65 24.02
CA LEU A 145 -10.95 -12.07 23.74
C LEU A 145 -11.57 -12.69 22.49
N ALA A 146 -10.79 -12.90 21.42
CA ALA A 146 -11.23 -13.57 20.21
C ALA A 146 -11.78 -14.98 20.49
N ALA A 147 -11.03 -15.78 21.25
CA ALA A 147 -11.45 -17.10 21.68
C ALA A 147 -12.74 -17.03 22.52
N PHE A 148 -12.87 -16.05 23.41
CA PHE A 148 -14.09 -15.81 24.19
C PHE A 148 -15.30 -15.55 23.27
N TRP A 149 -15.17 -14.65 22.28
CA TRP A 149 -16.27 -14.34 21.36
C TRP A 149 -16.65 -15.52 20.46
N LEU A 150 -15.68 -16.28 19.96
CA LEU A 150 -15.92 -17.49 19.19
C LEU A 150 -16.66 -18.56 20.02
N ARG A 151 -16.28 -18.74 21.29
CA ARG A 151 -16.96 -19.66 22.22
C ARG A 151 -18.39 -19.20 22.49
N ARG A 152 -18.60 -17.92 22.81
CA ARG A 152 -19.94 -17.36 23.06
C ARG A 152 -20.86 -17.53 21.86
N ALA A 153 -20.35 -17.31 20.65
CA ALA A 153 -21.10 -17.52 19.41
C ALA A 153 -21.44 -19.01 19.18
N SER A 154 -20.56 -19.93 19.59
CA SER A 154 -20.78 -21.39 19.44
C SER A 154 -21.78 -21.97 20.46
N VAL A 155 -21.91 -21.36 21.64
CA VAL A 155 -22.85 -21.78 22.71
C VAL A 155 -24.26 -21.21 22.50
N SER A 156 -24.38 -20.15 21.70
CA SER A 156 -25.68 -19.63 21.28
C SER A 156 -26.37 -20.68 20.38
N ASP A 157 -27.46 -21.27 20.89
CA ASP A 157 -28.18 -22.40 20.29
C ASP A 157 -28.26 -22.28 18.76
N PRO A 158 -27.78 -23.26 17.97
CA PRO A 158 -27.92 -23.20 16.53
C PRO A 158 -29.41 -23.28 16.23
N ALA A 159 -30.06 -22.12 16.05
CA ALA A 159 -31.35 -22.06 15.38
C ALA A 159 -31.22 -22.96 14.16
N PRO A 160 -32.12 -23.96 13.98
CA PRO A 160 -32.01 -24.92 12.91
C PRO A 160 -31.76 -24.12 11.64
N ILE A 161 -30.60 -24.37 11.02
CA ILE A 161 -30.29 -23.75 9.72
C ILE A 161 -31.51 -24.07 8.87
N PRO A 162 -32.33 -23.08 8.46
CA PRO A 162 -33.43 -23.39 7.57
C PRO A 162 -32.75 -23.99 6.36
N ASP A 163 -32.99 -25.28 6.15
CA ASP A 163 -32.34 -26.03 5.10
C ASP A 163 -32.64 -25.27 3.79
N PRO A 164 -31.62 -24.70 3.12
CA PRO A 164 -31.83 -23.96 1.90
C PRO A 164 -32.53 -24.84 0.84
N THR A 165 -32.39 -26.16 0.96
CA THR A 165 -33.00 -27.15 0.08
C THR A 165 -34.46 -27.46 0.42
N LEU A 166 -34.94 -27.16 1.65
CA LEU A 166 -36.36 -27.31 2.02
C LEU A 166 -37.23 -26.10 1.59
N LEU A 167 -36.62 -24.94 1.34
CA LEU A 167 -37.30 -23.74 0.80
C LEU A 167 -37.03 -23.50 -0.68
N ASN A 168 -35.97 -24.07 -1.25
CA ASN A 168 -35.70 -24.07 -2.69
C ASN A 168 -34.91 -25.34 -3.07
N PRO A 169 -35.52 -26.33 -3.74
CA PRO A 169 -34.86 -27.60 -4.09
C PRO A 169 -33.69 -27.45 -5.09
N HIS A 170 -33.46 -26.24 -5.61
CA HIS A 170 -32.30 -25.89 -6.41
C HIS A 170 -31.56 -24.72 -5.74
N PRO A 171 -30.48 -24.95 -4.96
CA PRO A 171 -29.61 -23.86 -4.58
C PRO A 171 -29.17 -23.15 -5.87
N PRO A 172 -29.22 -21.81 -5.95
CA PRO A 172 -28.82 -21.13 -7.16
C PRO A 172 -27.38 -21.58 -7.48
N LEU A 173 -27.16 -21.99 -8.73
CA LEU A 173 -25.85 -22.40 -9.27
C LEU A 173 -24.75 -21.38 -8.99
N PHE A 174 -25.12 -20.16 -8.60
CA PHE A 174 -24.25 -19.04 -8.27
C PHE A 174 -24.61 -18.46 -6.89
N SER A 175 -23.65 -18.48 -5.97
CA SER A 175 -23.80 -18.07 -4.56
C SER A 175 -22.52 -17.41 -4.05
N PRO A 176 -22.53 -16.71 -2.89
CA PRO A 176 -21.32 -16.12 -2.30
C PRO A 176 -20.13 -17.08 -2.15
N ARG A 177 -20.38 -18.39 -2.15
CA ARG A 177 -19.35 -19.43 -2.12
C ARG A 177 -18.45 -19.43 -3.36
N HIS A 178 -18.88 -18.81 -4.47
CA HIS A 178 -18.11 -18.67 -5.70
C HIS A 178 -17.20 -17.43 -5.70
N ALA A 179 -17.33 -16.53 -4.72
CA ALA A 179 -16.53 -15.30 -4.66
C ALA A 179 -15.04 -15.59 -4.72
N LEU A 180 -14.57 -16.61 -3.99
CA LEU A 180 -13.17 -17.03 -3.99
C LEU A 180 -12.70 -17.47 -5.38
N LEU A 181 -13.50 -18.25 -6.10
CA LEU A 181 -13.18 -18.71 -7.44
C LEU A 181 -13.09 -17.55 -8.43
N LEU A 182 -14.01 -16.59 -8.37
CA LEU A 182 -14.02 -15.43 -9.27
C LEU A 182 -12.90 -14.45 -8.97
N ALA A 183 -12.61 -14.24 -7.67
CA ALA A 183 -11.55 -13.36 -7.22
C ALA A 183 -10.16 -14.00 -7.28
N ALA A 184 -10.05 -15.31 -7.57
CA ALA A 184 -8.78 -16.05 -7.53
C ALA A 184 -7.64 -15.35 -8.29
N PRO A 185 -7.81 -14.81 -9.53
CA PRO A 185 -6.73 -14.09 -10.21
C PRO A 185 -6.24 -12.86 -9.44
N ALA A 186 -7.17 -12.05 -8.94
CA ALA A 186 -6.86 -10.82 -8.21
C ALA A 186 -6.23 -11.10 -6.83
N LEU A 187 -6.78 -12.07 -6.10
CA LEU A 187 -6.24 -12.52 -4.81
C LEU A 187 -4.83 -13.07 -4.95
N THR A 188 -4.58 -13.82 -6.02
CA THR A 188 -3.24 -14.34 -6.30
C THR A 188 -2.26 -13.20 -6.55
N VAL A 189 -2.62 -12.21 -7.36
CA VAL A 189 -1.78 -11.03 -7.62
C VAL A 189 -1.50 -10.27 -6.32
N LEU A 190 -2.52 -10.05 -5.48
CA LEU A 190 -2.35 -9.37 -4.19
C LEU A 190 -1.30 -10.08 -3.33
N VAL A 191 -1.46 -11.39 -3.13
CA VAL A 191 -0.57 -12.18 -2.28
C VAL A 191 0.83 -12.24 -2.88
N VAL A 192 0.98 -12.65 -4.14
CA VAL A 192 2.29 -12.79 -4.78
C VAL A 192 3.05 -11.47 -4.80
N ALA A 193 2.40 -10.35 -5.14
CA ALA A 193 3.07 -9.05 -5.12
C ALA A 193 3.47 -8.62 -3.70
N SER A 194 2.69 -8.97 -2.67
CA SER A 194 3.02 -8.69 -1.26
C SER A 194 4.20 -9.50 -0.73
N LEU A 195 4.65 -10.54 -1.46
CA LEU A 195 5.81 -11.36 -1.11
C LEU A 195 7.10 -10.87 -1.80
N SER A 196 7.00 -9.90 -2.70
CA SER A 196 8.17 -9.24 -3.30
C SER A 196 8.81 -8.30 -2.29
N ALA A 197 10.13 -8.17 -2.34
CA ALA A 197 10.83 -7.18 -1.54
C ALA A 197 10.37 -5.75 -1.91
N PRO A 198 10.00 -4.91 -0.94
CA PRO A 198 9.58 -3.54 -1.21
C PRO A 198 10.67 -2.75 -1.94
N GLY A 199 10.32 -1.85 -2.84
CA GLY A 199 11.30 -1.13 -3.65
C GLY A 199 11.44 -1.60 -5.10
N LEU A 200 10.77 -2.69 -5.49
CA LEU A 200 10.99 -3.36 -6.78
C LEU A 200 9.73 -3.50 -7.63
N LEU A 201 8.56 -3.46 -7.00
CA LEU A 201 7.25 -3.23 -7.62
C LEU A 201 6.67 -1.96 -6.96
N TRP A 202 5.80 -1.18 -7.59
CA TRP A 202 5.26 -1.25 -8.94
C TRP A 202 5.76 -0.04 -9.74
N SER A 203 5.92 -0.15 -11.05
CA SER A 203 6.41 0.98 -11.85
C SER A 203 5.52 2.23 -11.71
N THR A 204 4.21 2.04 -11.55
CA THR A 204 3.22 3.12 -11.36
C THR A 204 3.34 3.84 -10.03
N GLU A 205 4.09 3.28 -9.08
CA GLU A 205 4.33 3.83 -7.75
C GLU A 205 5.83 4.12 -7.55
N PHE A 206 6.58 4.36 -8.62
CA PHE A 206 8.04 4.58 -8.57
C PHE A 206 8.78 3.48 -7.81
N SER A 207 8.35 2.24 -8.00
CA SER A 207 8.83 1.05 -7.28
C SER A 207 8.59 1.09 -5.77
N GLY A 208 7.56 1.80 -5.31
CA GLY A 208 7.24 1.91 -3.87
C GLY A 208 8.19 2.84 -3.13
N TYR A 209 8.61 3.95 -3.76
CA TYR A 209 9.53 4.94 -3.16
C TYR A 209 9.09 5.38 -1.76
N ASP A 210 7.81 5.71 -1.59
CA ASP A 210 7.22 6.11 -0.31
C ASP A 210 7.33 5.01 0.76
N VAL A 211 7.27 3.74 0.35
CA VAL A 211 7.44 2.59 1.25
C VAL A 211 8.81 2.65 1.91
N LEU A 212 9.84 2.83 1.08
CA LEU A 212 11.24 2.83 1.52
C LEU A 212 11.68 4.17 2.12
N SER A 213 10.96 5.26 1.85
CA SER A 213 11.32 6.59 2.33
C SER A 213 10.74 6.89 3.72
N TYR A 214 9.51 6.46 3.99
CA TYR A 214 8.89 6.73 5.28
C TYR A 214 7.96 5.65 5.81
N HIS A 215 7.22 4.86 5.00
CA HIS A 215 6.29 3.90 5.59
C HIS A 215 6.97 2.73 6.32
N LEU A 216 8.12 2.26 5.85
CA LEU A 216 8.94 1.24 6.53
C LEU A 216 10.20 1.82 7.18
N GLN A 217 10.75 2.89 6.61
CA GLN A 217 11.93 3.54 7.17
C GLN A 217 11.67 4.17 8.55
N LEU A 218 10.54 4.86 8.74
CA LEU A 218 10.23 5.43 10.05
C LEU A 218 10.04 4.35 11.12
N PRO A 219 9.28 3.26 10.88
CA PRO A 219 9.26 2.12 11.78
C PRO A 219 10.63 1.53 12.12
N ALA A 220 11.56 1.47 11.16
CA ALA A 220 12.93 1.03 11.41
C ALA A 220 13.65 1.97 12.38
N GLU A 221 13.58 3.27 12.14
CA GLU A 221 14.20 4.28 13.00
C GLU A 221 13.57 4.35 14.40
N TRP A 222 12.27 4.11 14.52
CA TRP A 222 11.58 4.03 15.80
C TRP A 222 11.90 2.75 16.56
N LEU A 223 12.28 1.67 15.87
CA LEU A 223 12.81 0.45 16.50
C LEU A 223 14.14 0.71 17.17
N ASP A 224 15.06 1.38 16.48
CA ASP A 224 16.37 1.74 17.04
C ASP A 224 16.25 2.73 18.21
N ARG A 225 15.30 3.67 18.13
CA ARG A 225 15.03 4.67 19.18
C ARG A 225 14.14 4.15 20.31
N GLY A 226 13.40 3.07 20.05
CA GLY A 226 12.43 2.44 20.95
C GLY A 226 11.08 3.16 21.12
N ARG A 227 10.86 4.28 20.41
CA ARG A 227 9.57 4.98 20.41
C ARG A 227 9.27 5.65 19.07
N MET A 228 7.98 5.75 18.77
CA MET A 228 7.50 6.59 17.68
C MET A 228 7.59 8.06 18.09
N MET A 229 8.32 8.85 17.31
CA MET A 229 8.49 10.28 17.51
C MET A 229 8.78 10.98 16.18
N PRO A 230 8.42 12.26 16.05
CA PRO A 230 8.95 13.13 15.01
C PRO A 230 10.48 13.13 14.92
N LEU A 231 10.96 13.30 13.69
CA LEU A 231 12.36 13.26 13.28
C LEU A 231 12.62 14.43 12.32
N GLU A 232 13.56 15.30 12.67
CA GLU A 232 13.84 16.53 11.91
C GLU A 232 14.37 16.26 10.49
N HIS A 233 15.00 15.11 10.26
CA HIS A 233 15.51 14.73 8.94
C HIS A 233 14.44 14.09 8.04
N ASN A 234 13.23 13.85 8.55
CA ASN A 234 12.14 13.25 7.80
C ASN A 234 10.78 13.82 8.22
N VAL A 235 10.33 14.87 7.53
CA VAL A 235 9.06 15.57 7.78
C VAL A 235 7.84 14.63 7.88
N TYR A 236 7.84 13.50 7.17
CA TYR A 236 6.73 12.55 7.19
C TYR A 236 6.52 11.90 8.57
N SER A 237 7.53 11.92 9.44
CA SER A 237 7.42 11.50 10.85
C SER A 237 6.49 12.35 11.69
N PHE A 238 6.20 13.58 11.25
CA PHE A 238 5.23 14.48 11.90
C PHE A 238 3.79 14.21 11.48
N PHE A 239 3.54 13.32 10.51
CA PHE A 239 2.18 12.86 10.22
C PHE A 239 1.66 11.92 11.33
N PRO A 240 0.34 11.67 11.42
CA PRO A 240 -0.18 10.90 12.55
C PRO A 240 0.36 9.47 12.60
N GLY A 241 0.50 8.79 11.45
CA GLY A 241 1.31 7.57 11.33
C GLY A 241 0.68 6.30 11.90
N PHE A 242 -0.64 6.10 11.81
CA PHE A 242 -1.31 4.95 12.45
C PHE A 242 -0.95 3.61 11.81
N MET A 243 -0.74 3.57 10.49
CA MET A 243 -0.34 2.34 9.80
C MET A 243 1.14 2.04 10.06
N GLU A 244 1.97 3.06 10.06
CA GLU A 244 3.38 3.02 10.38
C GLU A 244 3.59 2.54 11.82
N ALA A 245 2.73 2.96 12.76
CA ALA A 245 2.74 2.41 14.11
C ALA A 245 2.41 0.90 14.17
N ALA A 246 1.53 0.41 13.28
CA ALA A 246 1.27 -1.03 13.18
C ALA A 246 2.45 -1.77 12.55
N TYR A 247 3.12 -1.19 11.56
CA TYR A 247 4.36 -1.74 10.99
C TYR A 247 5.49 -1.75 12.01
N TYR A 248 5.62 -0.70 12.82
CA TYR A 248 6.53 -0.65 13.95
C TYR A 248 6.21 -1.74 14.98
N HIS A 249 4.94 -1.96 15.30
CA HIS A 249 4.53 -3.06 16.17
C HIS A 249 4.97 -4.43 15.61
N LEU A 250 4.84 -4.67 14.30
CA LEU A 250 5.35 -5.89 13.67
C LEU A 250 6.89 -5.97 13.70
N ALA A 251 7.58 -4.86 13.48
CA ALA A 251 9.05 -4.78 13.56
C ALA A 251 9.56 -5.09 14.98
N VAL A 252 8.89 -4.60 16.02
CA VAL A 252 9.20 -4.95 17.42
C VAL A 252 9.04 -6.44 17.67
N LEU A 253 7.95 -7.06 17.18
CA LEU A 253 7.71 -8.50 17.37
C LEU A 253 8.76 -9.36 16.66
N ARG A 254 9.28 -8.88 15.53
CA ARG A 254 10.30 -9.58 14.74
C ARG A 254 11.73 -9.23 15.12
N GLY A 255 11.94 -8.14 15.85
CA GLY A 255 13.26 -7.64 16.24
C GLY A 255 14.05 -6.96 15.12
N ASP A 256 13.51 -6.90 13.90
CA ASP A 256 14.14 -6.21 12.76
C ASP A 256 13.07 -5.71 11.77
N ALA A 257 13.24 -4.48 11.28
CA ALA A 257 12.27 -3.84 10.40
C ALA A 257 12.31 -4.40 8.97
N VAL A 258 13.49 -4.78 8.45
CA VAL A 258 13.63 -5.34 7.10
C VAL A 258 12.96 -6.72 7.04
N THR A 259 13.18 -7.58 8.03
CA THR A 259 12.46 -8.86 8.09
C THR A 259 10.95 -8.66 8.23
N ALA A 260 10.49 -7.61 8.92
CA ALA A 260 9.08 -7.28 9.03
C ALA A 260 8.43 -6.68 7.78
N ALA A 261 9.20 -6.34 6.74
CA ALA A 261 8.69 -5.68 5.54
C ALA A 261 7.60 -6.48 4.83
N VAL A 262 7.80 -7.80 4.63
CA VAL A 262 6.79 -8.68 4.02
C VAL A 262 5.57 -8.81 4.92
N SER A 263 5.76 -8.89 6.24
CA SER A 263 4.65 -8.91 7.21
C SER A 263 3.81 -7.64 7.16
N ALA A 264 4.43 -6.47 6.97
CA ALA A 264 3.76 -5.19 6.80
C ALA A 264 2.93 -5.14 5.49
N GLN A 265 3.50 -5.62 4.37
CA GLN A 265 2.77 -5.75 3.10
C GLN A 265 1.56 -6.68 3.24
N LEU A 266 1.73 -7.83 3.89
CA LEU A 266 0.66 -8.80 4.13
C LEU A 266 -0.41 -8.27 5.11
N LEU A 267 -0.04 -7.45 6.09
CA LEU A 267 -1.00 -6.76 6.95
C LEU A 267 -1.91 -5.85 6.11
N HIS A 268 -1.30 -5.02 5.25
CA HIS A 268 -2.02 -4.10 4.37
C HIS A 268 -2.91 -4.85 3.35
N ALA A 269 -2.40 -5.93 2.76
CA ALA A 269 -3.16 -6.82 1.88
C ALA A 269 -4.35 -7.47 2.61
N GLY A 270 -4.18 -7.87 3.87
CA GLY A 270 -5.27 -8.36 4.71
C GLY A 270 -6.37 -7.33 4.92
N MET A 271 -6.01 -6.04 5.06
CA MET A 271 -6.99 -4.95 5.12
C MET A 271 -7.71 -4.74 3.78
N ALA A 272 -7.03 -4.91 2.64
CA ALA A 272 -7.66 -4.88 1.32
C ALA A 272 -8.75 -5.95 1.19
N LEU A 273 -8.43 -7.18 1.59
CA LEU A 273 -9.37 -8.30 1.59
C LEU A 273 -10.56 -8.03 2.52
N LEU A 274 -10.29 -7.55 3.73
CA LEU A 274 -11.36 -7.22 4.68
C LEU A 274 -12.23 -6.07 4.16
N ALA A 275 -11.64 -5.06 3.50
CA ALA A 275 -12.37 -3.95 2.88
C ALA A 275 -13.30 -4.43 1.75
N ALA A 276 -12.83 -5.36 0.91
CA ALA A 276 -13.66 -5.99 -0.12
C ALA A 276 -14.86 -6.75 0.50
N ILE A 277 -14.61 -7.53 1.55
CA ILE A 277 -15.67 -8.25 2.28
C ILE A 277 -16.67 -7.26 2.90
N MET A 278 -16.19 -6.22 3.57
CA MET A 278 -17.04 -5.20 4.19
C MET A 278 -17.84 -4.40 3.16
N THR A 279 -17.27 -4.15 1.97
CA THR A 279 -17.99 -3.52 0.85
C THR A 279 -19.12 -4.40 0.34
N GLY A 280 -18.88 -5.71 0.18
CA GLY A 280 -19.91 -6.70 -0.11
C GLY A 280 -21.05 -6.65 0.92
N ARG A 281 -20.71 -6.63 2.21
CA ARG A 281 -21.70 -6.52 3.29
C ARG A 281 -22.46 -5.20 3.25
N ALA A 282 -21.80 -4.08 2.97
CA ALA A 282 -22.43 -2.77 2.83
C ALA A 282 -23.40 -2.73 1.64
N ALA A 283 -23.04 -3.36 0.51
CA ALA A 283 -23.91 -3.49 -0.65
C ALA A 283 -25.16 -4.31 -0.32
N HIS A 284 -24.99 -5.47 0.31
CA HIS A 284 -26.11 -6.30 0.74
C HIS A 284 -27.01 -5.58 1.77
N ALA A 285 -26.42 -4.92 2.77
CA ALA A 285 -27.17 -4.16 3.76
C ALA A 285 -27.97 -3.00 3.14
N SER A 286 -27.42 -2.38 2.08
CA SER A 286 -28.11 -1.33 1.31
C SER A 286 -29.37 -1.80 0.59
N LEU A 287 -29.48 -3.11 0.30
CA LEU A 287 -30.69 -3.71 -0.29
C LEU A 287 -31.73 -4.09 0.78
N THR A 288 -31.30 -4.37 2.02
CA THR A 288 -32.20 -4.76 3.13
C THR A 288 -32.79 -3.57 3.90
N GLY A 289 -32.14 -2.41 3.88
CA GLY A 289 -32.43 -1.26 4.75
C GLY A 289 -33.59 -0.35 4.32
N THR A 290 -34.42 -0.74 3.34
CA THR A 290 -35.52 0.07 2.82
C THR A 290 -36.79 -0.07 3.68
N THR A 291 -36.84 0.62 4.82
CA THR A 291 -38.12 0.89 5.50
C THR A 291 -38.88 1.96 4.72
N LEU A 292 -39.85 1.53 3.89
CA LEU A 292 -41.13 2.18 3.55
C LEU A 292 -41.65 1.57 2.25
N GLY A 293 -42.59 0.61 2.34
CA GLY A 293 -43.64 0.32 1.34
C GLY A 293 -43.27 -0.01 -0.11
N GLU A 294 -42.02 0.10 -0.55
CA GLU A 294 -41.60 -0.07 -1.93
C GLU A 294 -41.03 -1.47 -2.13
N ALA A 295 -41.66 -2.21 -3.06
CA ALA A 295 -41.36 -3.53 -3.61
C ALA A 295 -40.36 -4.40 -2.82
N HIS A 296 -40.87 -5.54 -2.33
CA HIS A 296 -40.12 -6.65 -1.74
C HIS A 296 -39.05 -7.22 -2.71
N TRP A 297 -37.90 -6.56 -2.86
CA TRP A 297 -36.73 -7.25 -3.38
C TRP A 297 -36.12 -8.04 -2.23
N GLN A 298 -36.27 -9.36 -2.28
CA GLN A 298 -35.54 -10.25 -1.40
C GLN A 298 -34.05 -9.94 -1.56
N ALA A 299 -33.37 -9.60 -0.46
CA ALA A 299 -31.95 -9.26 -0.47
C ALA A 299 -31.16 -10.33 -1.23
N ASP A 300 -30.67 -10.00 -2.43
CA ASP A 300 -29.96 -10.97 -3.25
C ASP A 300 -28.57 -11.19 -2.64
N PRO A 301 -28.26 -12.39 -2.10
CA PRO A 301 -26.98 -12.66 -1.47
C PRO A 301 -25.81 -12.51 -2.46
N THR A 302 -26.04 -12.53 -3.78
CA THR A 302 -25.00 -12.27 -4.78
C THR A 302 -24.40 -10.87 -4.67
N ALA A 303 -25.11 -9.89 -4.07
CA ALA A 303 -24.58 -8.56 -3.80
C ALA A 303 -23.30 -8.57 -2.95
N LEU A 304 -23.20 -9.53 -2.00
CA LEU A 304 -22.02 -9.72 -1.17
C LEU A 304 -20.77 -9.99 -2.03
N MET A 305 -20.93 -10.84 -3.03
CA MET A 305 -19.85 -11.28 -3.89
C MET A 305 -19.55 -10.25 -4.97
N ILE A 306 -20.57 -9.69 -5.65
CA ILE A 306 -20.35 -8.74 -6.76
C ILE A 306 -19.52 -7.54 -6.25
N ALA A 307 -19.93 -6.90 -5.16
CA ALA A 307 -19.23 -5.71 -4.68
C ALA A 307 -17.82 -6.04 -4.16
N GLY A 308 -17.66 -7.17 -3.46
CA GLY A 308 -16.35 -7.61 -2.98
C GLY A 308 -15.38 -7.95 -4.10
N VAL A 309 -15.86 -8.67 -5.14
CA VAL A 309 -15.04 -9.01 -6.31
C VAL A 309 -14.70 -7.78 -7.13
N LEU A 310 -15.61 -6.79 -7.25
CA LEU A 310 -15.31 -5.52 -7.92
C LEU A 310 -14.18 -4.76 -7.20
N VAL A 311 -14.22 -4.67 -5.86
CA VAL A 311 -13.16 -4.02 -5.08
C VAL A 311 -11.82 -4.73 -5.28
N ILE A 312 -11.74 -6.02 -4.97
CA ILE A 312 -10.46 -6.74 -5.02
C ILE A 312 -9.95 -6.89 -6.46
N GLY A 313 -10.84 -6.98 -7.45
CA GLY A 313 -10.47 -7.05 -8.85
C GLY A 313 -10.09 -5.72 -9.47
N THR A 314 -10.29 -4.58 -8.78
CA THR A 314 -9.81 -3.27 -9.25
C THR A 314 -8.28 -3.23 -9.14
N PRO A 315 -7.52 -3.11 -10.24
CA PRO A 315 -6.06 -3.21 -10.19
C PRO A 315 -5.39 -2.24 -9.22
N TRP A 316 -5.95 -1.04 -9.05
CA TRP A 316 -5.42 -0.05 -8.11
C TRP A 316 -5.43 -0.49 -6.64
N VAL A 317 -6.44 -1.28 -6.25
CA VAL A 317 -6.52 -1.90 -4.91
C VAL A 317 -5.39 -2.92 -4.72
N LEU A 318 -5.00 -3.62 -5.77
CA LEU A 318 -3.95 -4.63 -5.73
C LEU A 318 -2.55 -4.02 -5.72
N VAL A 319 -2.33 -2.98 -6.54
CA VAL A 319 -1.06 -2.23 -6.57
C VAL A 319 -0.77 -1.61 -5.22
N THR A 320 -1.69 -0.79 -4.71
CA THR A 320 -1.48 -0.10 -3.42
C THR A 320 -1.64 -1.04 -2.23
N GLY A 321 -2.49 -2.07 -2.33
CA GLY A 321 -2.72 -3.02 -1.25
C GLY A 321 -1.61 -4.05 -1.06
N SER A 322 -0.73 -4.25 -2.04
CA SER A 322 0.44 -5.14 -1.92
C SER A 322 1.71 -4.44 -1.42
N LEU A 323 1.71 -3.11 -1.38
CA LEU A 323 2.77 -2.31 -0.79
C LEU A 323 2.46 -2.02 0.68
N ALA A 324 3.47 -1.84 1.52
CA ALA A 324 3.33 -1.44 2.93
C ALA A 324 2.99 0.06 3.01
N TYR A 325 1.78 0.37 2.57
CA TYR A 325 1.21 1.69 2.36
C TYR A 325 0.16 1.99 3.43
N ASN A 326 -0.65 3.04 3.29
CA ASN A 326 -1.70 3.37 4.27
C ASN A 326 -3.13 3.40 3.70
N GLU A 327 -3.30 3.23 2.39
CA GLU A 327 -4.57 3.35 1.68
C GLU A 327 -5.62 2.31 2.09
N MET A 328 -5.26 1.04 2.29
CA MET A 328 -6.24 -0.03 2.54
C MET A 328 -6.92 0.11 3.89
N SER A 329 -6.26 0.75 4.85
CA SER A 329 -6.90 1.13 6.11
C SER A 329 -8.03 2.15 5.86
N VAL A 330 -7.79 3.15 5.00
CA VAL A 330 -8.78 4.18 4.62
C VAL A 330 -9.95 3.55 3.86
N VAL A 331 -9.67 2.66 2.90
CA VAL A 331 -10.69 1.92 2.15
C VAL A 331 -11.52 1.04 3.08
N LEU A 332 -10.86 0.34 4.03
CA LEU A 332 -11.54 -0.47 5.05
C LEU A 332 -12.43 0.37 5.96
N MET A 333 -11.94 1.53 6.43
CA MET A 333 -12.72 2.45 7.27
C MET A 333 -13.94 2.99 6.51
N MET A 334 -13.80 3.32 5.22
CA MET A 334 -14.92 3.70 4.37
C MET A 334 -15.96 2.59 4.23
N ALA A 335 -15.53 1.36 3.90
CA ALA A 335 -16.40 0.20 3.79
C ALA A 335 -17.13 -0.13 5.10
N THR A 336 -16.43 -0.02 6.23
CA THR A 336 -16.97 -0.26 7.57
C THR A 336 -17.99 0.81 7.96
N GLY A 337 -17.68 2.08 7.74
CA GLY A 337 -18.60 3.19 7.99
C GLY A 337 -19.88 3.09 7.16
N LEU A 338 -19.76 2.79 5.86
CA LEU A 338 -20.93 2.59 4.99
C LEU A 338 -21.75 1.36 5.38
N PHE A 339 -21.10 0.28 5.82
CA PHE A 339 -21.80 -0.89 6.34
C PHE A 339 -22.62 -0.55 7.61
N LEU A 340 -22.03 0.18 8.56
CA LEU A 340 -22.72 0.61 9.77
C LEU A 340 -23.90 1.55 9.46
N LEU A 341 -23.73 2.47 8.52
CA LEU A 341 -24.76 3.42 8.05
C LEU A 341 -25.69 2.83 6.96
N ALA A 342 -25.51 1.56 6.59
CA ALA A 342 -26.47 0.85 5.72
C ALA A 342 -27.66 0.31 6.50
N ARG A 343 -27.52 0.18 7.82
CA ARG A 343 -28.58 -0.27 8.72
C ARG A 343 -29.44 0.91 9.14
N PRO A 344 -30.72 0.70 9.50
CA PRO A 344 -31.59 1.79 9.95
C PRO A 344 -31.00 2.50 11.19
N ALA A 345 -30.48 3.72 11.01
CA ALA A 345 -29.87 4.50 12.10
C ALA A 345 -30.84 4.81 13.27
N ARG A 346 -32.15 4.62 13.07
CA ARG A 346 -33.20 4.81 14.09
C ARG A 346 -33.18 3.77 15.20
N GLU A 347 -32.50 2.63 15.00
CA GLU A 347 -32.42 1.56 16.00
C GLU A 347 -31.29 1.78 17.02
N MET A 348 -30.41 2.76 16.81
CA MET A 348 -29.27 3.04 17.69
C MET A 348 -29.29 4.47 18.21
N ALA A 349 -28.95 4.65 19.49
CA ALA A 349 -28.83 5.99 20.08
C ALA A 349 -27.81 6.83 19.30
N ALA A 350 -28.18 8.07 18.98
CA ALA A 350 -27.41 8.98 18.12
C ALA A 350 -25.95 9.17 18.56
N TRP A 351 -25.70 9.25 19.87
CA TRP A 351 -24.35 9.39 20.40
C TRP A 351 -23.49 8.13 20.18
N LYS A 352 -24.08 6.92 20.18
CA LYS A 352 -23.35 5.66 19.94
C LYS A 352 -22.90 5.55 18.49
N ILE A 353 -23.81 5.83 17.55
CA ILE A 353 -23.45 5.85 16.12
C ILE A 353 -22.47 6.99 15.82
N GLY A 354 -22.65 8.16 16.45
CA GLY A 354 -21.71 9.26 16.38
C GLY A 354 -20.31 8.86 16.86
N ALA A 355 -20.21 8.24 18.05
CA ALA A 355 -18.96 7.78 18.63
C ALA A 355 -18.22 6.78 17.73
N ILE A 356 -18.91 5.75 17.20
CA ILE A 356 -18.25 4.75 16.35
C ILE A 356 -17.86 5.30 14.98
N ILE A 357 -18.69 6.16 14.37
CA ILE A 357 -18.31 6.84 13.12
C ILE A 357 -17.15 7.80 13.37
N GLY A 358 -17.10 8.46 14.54
CA GLY A 358 -15.96 9.26 14.99
C GLY A 358 -14.67 8.47 15.11
N LEU A 359 -14.72 7.26 15.71
CA LEU A 359 -13.58 6.34 15.75
C LEU A 359 -13.10 5.95 14.35
N ILE A 360 -14.01 5.50 13.49
CA ILE A 360 -13.69 5.09 12.11
C ILE A 360 -13.09 6.26 11.32
N ALA A 361 -13.68 7.45 11.43
CA ALA A 361 -13.19 8.66 10.77
C ALA A 361 -11.81 9.07 11.27
N ALA A 362 -11.59 9.08 12.59
CA ALA A 362 -10.33 9.48 13.20
C ALA A 362 -9.20 8.51 12.88
N VAL A 363 -9.45 7.20 12.88
CA VAL A 363 -8.46 6.21 12.46
C VAL A 363 -8.13 6.34 10.97
N ALA A 364 -9.13 6.61 10.12
CA ALA A 364 -8.87 6.87 8.70
C ALA A 364 -7.97 8.10 8.51
N VAL A 365 -8.27 9.20 9.21
CA VAL A 365 -7.45 10.44 9.21
C VAL A 365 -6.06 10.18 9.80
N GLY A 366 -5.97 9.38 10.86
CA GLY A 366 -4.72 8.99 11.50
C GLY A 366 -3.84 8.11 10.61
N ALA A 367 -4.45 7.31 9.73
CA ALA A 367 -3.70 6.58 8.71
C ALA A 367 -3.27 7.50 7.55
N LYS A 368 -4.16 8.41 7.11
CA LYS A 368 -3.89 9.35 6.02
C LYS A 368 -4.72 10.61 6.18
N LEU A 369 -4.07 11.77 6.29
CA LEU A 369 -4.75 13.05 6.55
C LEU A 369 -5.82 13.39 5.50
N THR A 370 -5.62 13.01 4.23
CA THR A 370 -6.62 13.23 3.16
C THR A 370 -7.93 12.46 3.38
N ALA A 371 -7.95 11.45 4.26
CA ALA A 371 -9.17 10.75 4.65
C ALA A 371 -10.20 11.67 5.34
N ILE A 372 -9.82 12.89 5.74
CA ILE A 372 -10.77 13.91 6.22
C ILE A 372 -11.85 14.18 5.16
N GLY A 373 -11.46 14.32 3.89
CA GLY A 373 -12.38 14.53 2.78
C GLY A 373 -12.87 13.24 2.14
N PHE A 374 -12.07 12.17 2.18
CA PHE A 374 -12.44 10.91 1.53
C PHE A 374 -13.31 9.97 2.38
N VAL A 375 -13.28 10.11 3.72
CA VAL A 375 -13.98 9.22 4.67
C VAL A 375 -14.75 10.03 5.72
N ALA A 376 -14.09 10.91 6.47
CA ALA A 376 -14.72 11.58 7.61
C ALA A 376 -15.90 12.47 7.18
N ALA A 377 -15.68 13.36 6.21
CA ALA A 377 -16.71 14.22 5.65
C ALA A 377 -17.89 13.44 5.04
N PRO A 378 -17.70 12.49 4.10
CA PRO A 378 -18.82 11.77 3.51
C PRO A 378 -19.60 10.92 4.52
N LEU A 379 -18.93 10.26 5.48
CA LEU A 379 -19.62 9.50 6.53
C LEU A 379 -20.38 10.42 7.50
N GLY A 380 -19.80 11.56 7.87
CA GLY A 380 -20.46 12.57 8.71
C GLY A 380 -21.73 13.13 8.05
N VAL A 381 -21.64 13.52 6.77
CA VAL A 381 -22.80 13.98 6.00
C VAL A 381 -23.87 12.89 5.90
N LEU A 382 -23.48 11.66 5.58
CA LEU A 382 -24.43 10.54 5.51
C LEU A 382 -25.11 10.28 6.86
N LEU A 383 -24.36 10.32 7.97
CA LEU A 383 -24.89 10.15 9.31
C LEU A 383 -25.95 11.21 9.64
N LEU A 384 -25.64 12.49 9.39
CA LEU A 384 -26.57 13.59 9.65
C LEU A 384 -27.81 13.54 8.75
N TRP A 385 -27.67 13.10 7.50
CA TRP A 385 -28.81 12.89 6.60
C TRP A 385 -29.74 11.78 7.11
N GLN A 386 -29.22 10.75 7.77
CA GLN A 386 -30.04 9.65 8.29
C GLN A 386 -30.72 9.97 9.64
N LEU A 387 -30.14 10.87 10.43
CA LEU A 387 -30.64 11.23 11.75
C LEU A 387 -31.65 12.40 11.71
N PRO A 388 -32.64 12.42 12.63
CA PRO A 388 -33.46 13.61 12.83
C PRO A 388 -32.60 14.76 13.36
N ARG A 389 -32.95 16.00 12.99
CA ARG A 389 -32.18 17.21 13.38
C ARG A 389 -31.93 17.32 14.89
N ALA A 390 -32.89 16.93 15.72
CA ALA A 390 -32.75 16.93 17.19
C ALA A 390 -31.64 15.99 17.72
N ALA A 391 -31.20 15.02 16.92
CA ALA A 391 -30.14 14.06 17.28
C ALA A 391 -28.74 14.49 16.80
N TRP A 392 -28.63 15.52 15.95
CA TRP A 392 -27.37 15.93 15.33
C TRP A 392 -26.32 16.30 16.36
N PHE A 393 -26.67 17.15 17.34
CA PHE A 393 -25.73 17.58 18.37
C PHE A 393 -25.11 16.41 19.14
N LYS A 394 -25.94 15.42 19.55
CA LYS A 394 -25.45 14.24 20.28
C LYS A 394 -24.50 13.38 19.45
N ALA A 395 -24.80 13.20 18.16
CA ALA A 395 -23.96 12.42 17.26
C ALA A 395 -22.63 13.13 16.97
N VAL A 396 -22.68 14.42 16.65
CA VAL A 396 -21.49 15.24 16.37
C VAL A 396 -20.61 15.34 17.60
N LEU A 397 -21.16 15.70 18.76
CA LEU A 397 -20.40 15.83 20.00
C LEU A 397 -19.69 14.52 20.37
N ALA A 398 -20.40 13.38 20.34
CA ALA A 398 -19.80 12.10 20.65
C ALA A 398 -18.72 11.69 19.64
N GLY A 399 -18.98 11.91 18.35
CA GLY A 399 -18.00 11.64 17.28
C GLY A 399 -16.76 12.51 17.40
N SER A 400 -16.91 13.80 17.68
CA SER A 400 -15.81 14.74 17.89
C SER A 400 -14.99 14.40 19.12
N ILE A 401 -15.63 14.06 20.25
CA ILE A 401 -14.91 13.65 21.48
C ILE A 401 -14.07 12.40 21.21
N VAL A 402 -14.67 11.35 20.62
CA VAL A 402 -13.94 10.11 20.32
C VAL A 402 -12.82 10.38 19.31
N GLY A 403 -13.10 11.16 18.27
CA GLY A 403 -12.09 11.49 17.27
C GLY A 403 -10.92 12.28 17.83
N LEU A 404 -11.19 13.26 18.70
CA LEU A 404 -10.16 14.00 19.41
C LEU A 404 -9.34 13.08 20.32
N ILE A 405 -9.96 12.21 21.11
CA ILE A 405 -9.23 11.25 21.96
C ILE A 405 -8.27 10.39 21.13
N VAL A 406 -8.70 9.92 19.96
CA VAL A 406 -7.87 9.09 19.09
C VAL A 406 -6.70 9.87 18.47
N LEU A 407 -6.92 11.11 18.02
CA LEU A 407 -5.89 11.92 17.36
C LEU A 407 -5.01 12.72 18.33
N CYS A 408 -5.45 12.92 19.58
CA CYS A 408 -4.77 13.74 20.57
C CYS A 408 -3.32 13.33 20.85
N PRO A 409 -2.94 12.03 20.94
CA PRO A 409 -1.55 11.66 21.14
C PRO A 409 -0.61 12.20 20.06
N TRP A 410 -1.06 12.25 18.80
CA TRP A 410 -0.29 12.84 17.70
C TRP A 410 -0.20 14.36 17.85
N LEU A 411 -1.32 15.04 18.07
CA LEU A 411 -1.38 16.49 18.19
C LEU A 411 -0.50 17.02 19.34
N ILE A 412 -0.52 16.33 20.49
CA ILE A 412 0.30 16.69 21.66
C ILE A 412 1.78 16.53 21.34
N ASP A 413 2.18 15.38 20.80
CA ASP A 413 3.60 15.08 20.56
C ASP A 413 4.19 16.02 19.50
N ASN A 414 3.43 16.33 18.45
CA ASN A 414 3.81 17.36 17.49
C ASN A 414 3.94 18.73 18.16
N ALA A 415 2.95 19.18 18.92
CA ALA A 415 3.01 20.48 19.60
C ALA A 415 4.23 20.59 20.54
N GLN A 416 4.58 19.51 21.23
CA GLN A 416 5.73 19.48 22.13
C GLN A 416 7.07 19.54 21.39
N GLN A 417 7.19 18.87 20.25
CA GLN A 417 8.46 18.76 19.52
C GLN A 417 8.69 19.89 18.51
N SER A 418 7.62 20.41 17.90
CA SER A 418 7.71 21.41 16.84
C SER A 418 7.15 22.78 17.22
N GLY A 419 6.46 22.89 18.36
CA GLY A 419 5.61 24.05 18.68
C GLY A 419 4.29 24.10 17.88
N ASN A 420 4.12 23.23 16.89
CA ASN A 420 3.00 23.22 15.95
C ASN A 420 2.29 21.84 15.94
N PRO A 421 1.06 21.72 16.49
CA PRO A 421 0.35 20.44 16.62
C PRO A 421 0.03 19.75 15.29
N VAL A 422 0.10 20.46 14.17
CA VAL A 422 -0.23 19.95 12.84
C VAL A 422 0.92 20.17 11.84
N PHE A 423 2.15 20.35 12.33
CA PHE A 423 3.34 20.45 11.46
C PHE A 423 3.38 19.29 10.45
N PRO A 424 3.72 19.52 9.17
CA PRO A 424 4.22 20.75 8.53
C PRO A 424 3.15 21.71 8.00
N PHE A 425 1.90 21.63 8.48
CA PHE A 425 0.83 22.54 8.07
C PHE A 425 0.74 23.76 8.98
N ALA A 426 0.11 24.84 8.49
CA ALA A 426 -0.14 26.07 9.23
C ALA A 426 1.13 26.71 9.85
N THR A 427 2.27 26.57 9.16
CA THR A 427 3.58 27.10 9.57
C THR A 427 3.56 28.59 9.86
N ASP A 428 2.79 29.36 9.08
CA ASP A 428 2.67 30.82 9.23
C ASP A 428 1.99 31.25 10.54
N SER A 429 1.14 30.39 11.11
CA SER A 429 0.33 30.71 12.28
C SER A 429 0.77 29.96 13.55
N LEU A 430 1.29 28.75 13.41
CA LEU A 430 1.62 27.86 14.53
C LEU A 430 3.13 27.64 14.71
N GLY A 431 3.95 28.20 13.83
CA GLY A 431 5.42 28.12 13.89
C GLY A 431 6.03 27.17 12.87
N LEU A 432 7.30 27.44 12.56
CA LEU A 432 8.09 26.76 11.52
C LEU A 432 8.81 25.50 12.00
N ALA A 433 8.79 25.20 13.32
CA ALA A 433 9.60 24.13 13.90
C ALA A 433 11.10 24.32 13.57
N HIS A 434 11.78 23.25 13.14
CA HIS A 434 13.17 23.27 12.67
C HIS A 434 13.33 23.80 11.24
N TRP A 435 12.25 24.11 10.53
CA TRP A 435 12.34 24.63 9.17
C TRP A 435 12.67 26.12 9.13
N SER A 436 13.43 26.51 8.11
CA SER A 436 13.55 27.90 7.67
C SER A 436 12.27 28.38 6.96
N GLU A 437 12.12 29.70 6.84
CA GLU A 437 11.05 30.31 6.03
C GLU A 437 11.11 29.87 4.56
N GLU A 438 12.32 29.64 4.04
CA GLU A 438 12.52 29.13 2.68
C GLU A 438 11.94 27.72 2.52
N GLN A 439 12.26 26.80 3.44
CA GLN A 439 11.70 25.44 3.40
C GLN A 439 10.18 25.43 3.50
N ALA A 440 9.61 26.22 4.42
CA ALA A 440 8.16 26.32 4.56
C ALA A 440 7.51 26.88 3.30
N ARG A 441 8.14 27.85 2.63
CA ARG A 441 7.68 28.38 1.35
C ARG A 441 7.77 27.34 0.24
N THR A 442 8.90 26.65 0.08
CA THR A 442 9.07 25.57 -0.91
C THR A 442 8.04 24.46 -0.69
N TRP A 443 7.82 24.05 0.55
CA TRP A 443 6.77 23.09 0.91
C TRP A 443 5.39 23.60 0.49
N ASN A 444 5.04 24.84 0.86
CA ASN A 444 3.76 25.42 0.54
C ASN A 444 3.55 25.54 -0.96
N GLU A 445 4.53 26.02 -1.72
CA GLU A 445 4.47 26.14 -3.19
C GLU A 445 4.32 24.76 -3.85
N ALA A 446 5.05 23.76 -3.39
CA ALA A 446 4.94 22.39 -3.91
C ALA A 446 3.58 21.73 -3.62
N HIS A 447 2.92 22.12 -2.53
CA HIS A 447 1.63 21.58 -2.10
C HIS A 447 0.43 22.49 -2.42
N GLN A 448 0.69 23.65 -3.04
CA GLN A 448 -0.33 24.60 -3.43
C GLN A 448 -1.08 24.16 -4.68
N ILE A 449 -2.29 24.69 -4.79
CA ILE A 449 -3.21 24.41 -5.88
C ILE A 449 -3.27 25.66 -6.75
N THR A 450 -2.50 25.64 -7.83
CA THR A 450 -2.34 26.80 -8.73
C THR A 450 -3.07 26.64 -10.06
N ALA A 451 -3.35 25.41 -10.49
CA ALA A 451 -3.98 25.12 -11.78
C ALA A 451 -5.45 25.60 -11.84
N PRO A 452 -5.88 26.24 -12.95
CA PRO A 452 -7.27 26.61 -13.17
C PRO A 452 -8.22 25.40 -13.14
N ILE A 453 -9.49 25.64 -12.78
CA ILE A 453 -10.48 24.55 -12.63
C ILE A 453 -10.65 23.69 -13.89
N GLY A 454 -10.55 24.29 -15.09
CA GLY A 454 -10.64 23.56 -16.36
C GLY A 454 -9.53 22.52 -16.54
N GLU A 455 -8.28 22.89 -16.23
CA GLU A 455 -7.14 21.98 -16.24
C GLU A 455 -7.31 20.90 -15.19
N ARG A 456 -7.74 21.26 -13.97
CA ARG A 456 -7.99 20.30 -12.89
C ARG A 456 -9.05 19.28 -13.25
N MET A 457 -10.13 19.69 -13.93
CA MET A 457 -11.15 18.76 -14.44
C MET A 457 -10.57 17.81 -15.50
N MET A 458 -9.69 18.30 -16.38
CA MET A 458 -8.99 17.46 -17.35
C MET A 458 -8.02 16.47 -16.67
N HIS A 459 -7.30 16.90 -15.64
CA HIS A 459 -6.47 16.00 -14.83
C HIS A 459 -7.33 14.94 -14.14
N ALA A 460 -8.46 15.32 -13.54
CA ALA A 460 -9.39 14.38 -12.92
C ALA A 460 -9.96 13.38 -13.92
N TRP A 461 -10.29 13.84 -15.14
CA TRP A 461 -10.68 12.99 -16.25
C TRP A 461 -9.60 11.95 -16.58
N ASN A 462 -8.34 12.39 -16.72
CA ASN A 462 -7.22 11.52 -17.02
C ASN A 462 -6.94 10.52 -15.89
N GLU A 463 -6.96 10.97 -14.63
CA GLU A 463 -6.58 10.20 -13.44
C GLU A 463 -7.66 9.25 -12.92
N PHE A 464 -8.92 9.46 -13.31
CA PHE A 464 -10.05 8.66 -12.84
C PHE A 464 -10.96 8.15 -13.96
N GLY A 465 -11.33 8.99 -14.92
CA GLY A 465 -12.24 8.64 -16.01
C GLY A 465 -11.64 7.73 -17.08
N ARG A 466 -10.35 7.92 -17.39
CA ARG A 466 -9.64 7.17 -18.46
C ARG A 466 -8.24 6.70 -18.09
N PHE A 467 -7.89 6.61 -16.80
CA PHE A 467 -6.52 6.26 -16.38
C PHE A 467 -6.09 4.91 -16.97
N GLY A 468 -4.96 4.91 -17.69
CA GLY A 468 -4.45 3.73 -18.40
C GLY A 468 -5.20 3.33 -19.68
N ILE A 469 -6.14 4.15 -20.16
CA ILE A 469 -6.88 3.95 -21.41
C ILE A 469 -6.45 5.04 -22.41
N GLY A 470 -6.05 4.61 -23.61
CA GLY A 470 -5.45 5.49 -24.61
C GLY A 470 -4.02 5.88 -24.27
N GLY A 471 -3.49 6.92 -24.94
CA GLY A 471 -2.15 7.44 -24.67
C GLY A 471 -2.04 8.15 -23.31
N PRO A 472 -0.88 8.07 -22.64
CA PRO A 472 -0.66 8.81 -21.40
C PRO A 472 -0.68 10.33 -21.65
N PRO A 473 -1.14 11.12 -20.67
CA PRO A 473 -1.06 12.58 -20.75
C PRO A 473 0.39 13.09 -20.67
N ILE A 474 1.27 12.34 -20.00
CA ILE A 474 2.68 12.66 -19.84
C ILE A 474 3.52 11.57 -20.50
N GLU A 475 4.48 11.97 -21.33
CA GLU A 475 5.38 11.03 -21.99
C GLU A 475 6.15 10.20 -20.96
N ASN A 476 6.28 8.89 -21.21
CA ASN A 476 6.98 7.93 -20.35
C ASN A 476 6.38 7.70 -18.95
N GLU A 477 5.20 8.25 -18.66
CA GLU A 477 4.48 7.90 -17.44
C GLU A 477 3.96 6.46 -17.52
N PRO A 478 4.16 5.62 -16.48
CA PRO A 478 3.57 4.30 -16.41
C PRO A 478 2.03 4.38 -16.47
N TRP A 479 1.46 4.06 -17.64
CA TRP A 479 0.04 4.23 -17.92
C TRP A 479 -0.67 2.88 -17.99
N LYS A 480 -1.28 2.45 -16.87
CA LYS A 480 -1.93 1.14 -16.72
C LYS A 480 -3.39 1.33 -16.29
N PRO A 481 -4.33 0.48 -16.73
CA PRO A 481 -5.77 0.71 -16.52
C PRO A 481 -6.20 0.40 -15.08
N GLN A 482 -5.80 1.24 -14.12
CA GLN A 482 -5.90 0.95 -12.69
C GLN A 482 -7.34 0.95 -12.16
N TRP A 483 -8.22 1.76 -12.75
CA TRP A 483 -9.66 1.80 -12.44
C TRP A 483 -10.52 0.92 -13.36
N LEU A 484 -9.91 0.34 -14.40
CA LEU A 484 -10.61 -0.28 -15.52
C LEU A 484 -11.75 0.65 -16.00
N ILE A 485 -13.00 0.20 -15.89
CA ILE A 485 -14.20 0.98 -16.22
C ILE A 485 -15.14 1.16 -15.02
N LEU A 486 -14.64 1.02 -13.78
CA LEU A 486 -15.46 1.03 -12.57
C LEU A 486 -16.29 2.33 -12.42
N PRO A 487 -15.74 3.54 -12.64
CA PRO A 487 -16.52 4.77 -12.52
C PRO A 487 -17.75 4.77 -13.45
N TRP A 488 -17.61 4.21 -14.66
CA TRP A 488 -18.66 4.11 -15.66
C TRP A 488 -19.71 3.06 -15.29
N LEU A 489 -19.28 1.91 -14.79
CA LEU A 489 -20.17 0.89 -14.27
C LEU A 489 -20.97 1.39 -13.06
N ALA A 490 -20.36 2.22 -12.21
CA ALA A 490 -21.04 2.82 -11.07
C ALA A 490 -22.07 3.86 -11.49
N LEU A 491 -21.75 4.71 -12.48
CA LEU A 491 -22.70 5.66 -13.05
C LEU A 491 -23.90 4.94 -13.67
N ALA A 492 -23.65 3.96 -14.55
CA ALA A 492 -24.71 3.18 -15.18
C ALA A 492 -25.54 2.38 -14.16
N GLY A 493 -24.87 1.75 -13.18
CA GLY A 493 -25.53 1.00 -12.12
C GLY A 493 -26.40 1.87 -11.21
N GLY A 494 -25.91 3.06 -10.85
CA GLY A 494 -26.66 4.03 -10.06
C GLY A 494 -27.90 4.55 -10.77
N ILE A 495 -27.79 4.89 -12.06
CA ILE A 495 -28.93 5.31 -12.91
C ILE A 495 -29.97 4.19 -12.97
N LEU A 496 -29.53 2.96 -13.29
CA LEU A 496 -30.43 1.81 -13.40
C LEU A 496 -31.15 1.51 -12.08
N PHE A 497 -30.44 1.55 -10.96
CA PHE A 497 -31.05 1.32 -9.65
C PHE A 497 -32.04 2.42 -9.28
N ALA A 498 -31.70 3.69 -9.53
CA ALA A 498 -32.58 4.83 -9.23
C ALA A 498 -33.90 4.78 -10.02
N ILE A 499 -33.84 4.40 -11.30
CA ILE A 499 -35.04 4.24 -12.16
C ILE A 499 -35.95 3.12 -11.63
N LYS A 500 -35.37 2.04 -11.08
CA LYS A 500 -36.12 0.83 -10.70
C LYS A 500 -36.61 0.81 -9.26
N ASN A 501 -35.87 1.41 -8.33
CA ASN A 501 -36.06 1.18 -6.88
C ASN A 501 -36.06 2.47 -6.04
N GLY A 502 -36.22 3.64 -6.68
CA GLY A 502 -36.26 4.92 -5.99
C GLY A 502 -34.87 5.53 -5.75
N SER A 503 -34.85 6.85 -5.51
CA SER A 503 -33.65 7.66 -5.63
C SER A 503 -32.83 7.78 -4.34
N ARG A 504 -33.35 7.43 -3.16
CA ARG A 504 -32.69 7.82 -1.89
C ARG A 504 -31.34 7.15 -1.66
N ARG A 505 -31.25 5.82 -1.80
CA ARG A 505 -30.00 5.09 -1.55
C ARG A 505 -28.95 5.40 -2.61
N THR A 506 -29.38 5.51 -3.87
CA THR A 506 -28.51 6.03 -4.94
C THR A 506 -28.01 7.43 -4.60
N ALA A 507 -28.90 8.35 -4.21
CA ALA A 507 -28.52 9.72 -3.88
C ALA A 507 -27.55 9.79 -2.69
N GLN A 508 -27.70 8.93 -1.69
CA GLN A 508 -26.75 8.79 -0.57
C GLN A 508 -25.36 8.35 -1.02
N LEU A 509 -25.26 7.35 -1.91
CA LEU A 509 -23.98 6.90 -2.44
C LEU A 509 -23.38 7.90 -3.44
N THR A 510 -24.23 8.55 -4.24
CA THR A 510 -23.81 9.61 -5.17
C THR A 510 -23.28 10.81 -4.41
N ILE A 511 -23.93 11.28 -3.33
CA ILE A 511 -23.41 12.42 -2.57
C ILE A 511 -22.04 12.11 -1.96
N ILE A 512 -21.80 10.87 -1.54
CA ILE A 512 -20.50 10.43 -1.06
C ILE A 512 -19.45 10.59 -2.17
N VAL A 513 -19.71 10.04 -3.36
CA VAL A 513 -18.78 10.15 -4.50
C VAL A 513 -18.57 11.61 -4.90
N LEU A 514 -19.61 12.44 -4.85
CA LEU A 514 -19.51 13.88 -5.12
C LEU A 514 -18.64 14.61 -4.09
N ILE A 515 -18.80 14.34 -2.80
CA ILE A 515 -17.94 14.91 -1.75
C ILE A 515 -16.48 14.50 -2.01
N GLN A 516 -16.24 13.23 -2.33
CA GLN A 516 -14.90 12.72 -2.64
C GLN A 516 -14.30 13.39 -3.88
N LEU A 517 -15.08 13.56 -4.96
CA LEU A 517 -14.65 14.25 -6.18
C LEU A 517 -14.38 15.73 -5.92
N ILE A 518 -15.27 16.43 -5.22
CA ILE A 518 -15.10 17.84 -4.86
C ILE A 518 -13.86 18.01 -4.00
N PHE A 519 -13.63 17.12 -3.03
CA PHE A 519 -12.44 17.17 -2.20
C PHE A 519 -11.16 16.89 -3.01
N TRP A 520 -11.16 15.84 -3.82
CA TRP A 520 -10.01 15.47 -4.65
C TRP A 520 -9.63 16.56 -5.64
N ILE A 521 -10.62 17.07 -6.38
CA ILE A 521 -10.47 18.14 -7.37
C ILE A 521 -10.31 19.50 -6.71
N GLY A 522 -10.68 19.68 -5.44
CA GLY A 522 -10.61 20.97 -4.76
C GLY A 522 -9.32 21.14 -3.96
N PHE A 523 -8.84 20.07 -3.33
CA PHE A 523 -7.92 20.11 -2.19
C PHE A 523 -6.74 19.12 -2.29
N THR A 524 -6.52 18.51 -3.46
CA THR A 524 -5.38 17.58 -3.66
C THR A 524 -4.67 17.80 -5.00
N HIS A 525 -3.54 17.13 -5.19
CA HIS A 525 -2.79 17.05 -6.47
C HIS A 525 -3.43 16.12 -7.51
N ILE A 526 -4.66 15.64 -7.29
CA ILE A 526 -5.43 14.85 -8.27
C ILE A 526 -4.71 13.53 -8.64
N LYS A 527 -3.81 13.03 -7.77
CA LYS A 527 -3.21 11.72 -7.98
C LYS A 527 -4.25 10.62 -7.81
N SER A 528 -4.31 9.70 -8.77
CA SER A 528 -5.33 8.65 -8.86
C SER A 528 -5.49 7.84 -7.57
N ARG A 529 -4.39 7.49 -6.87
CA ARG A 529 -4.41 6.71 -5.61
C ARG A 529 -5.10 7.39 -4.45
N PHE A 530 -5.20 8.72 -4.45
CA PHE A 530 -5.93 9.43 -3.39
C PHE A 530 -7.44 9.19 -3.49
N MET A 531 -7.96 8.94 -4.69
CA MET A 531 -9.38 8.67 -4.92
C MET A 531 -9.79 7.23 -4.55
N LEU A 532 -8.85 6.38 -4.13
CA LEU A 532 -9.09 4.95 -3.89
C LEU A 532 -10.24 4.63 -2.91
N PRO A 533 -10.53 5.42 -1.86
CA PRO A 533 -11.71 5.20 -1.01
C PRO A 533 -13.05 5.22 -1.78
N ALA A 534 -13.09 5.83 -2.96
CA ALA A 534 -14.27 5.82 -3.83
C ALA A 534 -14.56 4.43 -4.43
N VAL A 535 -13.60 3.50 -4.46
CA VAL A 535 -13.84 2.12 -4.93
C VAL A 535 -15.01 1.46 -4.18
N VAL A 536 -15.20 1.82 -2.91
CA VAL A 536 -16.27 1.30 -2.06
C VAL A 536 -17.66 1.74 -2.55
N PRO A 537 -18.04 3.05 -2.55
CA PRO A 537 -19.36 3.47 -3.03
C PRO A 537 -19.57 3.17 -4.52
N LEU A 538 -18.53 3.21 -5.36
CA LEU A 538 -18.63 2.85 -6.77
C LEU A 538 -19.01 1.39 -6.96
N SER A 539 -18.33 0.46 -6.27
CA SER A 539 -18.64 -0.97 -6.32
C SER A 539 -20.03 -1.27 -5.78
N ILE A 540 -20.47 -0.56 -4.75
CA ILE A 540 -21.85 -0.68 -4.23
C ILE A 540 -22.85 -0.21 -5.29
N LEU A 541 -22.67 0.97 -5.91
CA LEU A 541 -23.57 1.48 -6.95
C LEU A 541 -23.67 0.54 -8.16
N THR A 542 -22.54 0.02 -8.64
CA THR A 542 -22.52 -1.00 -9.70
C THR A 542 -23.31 -2.24 -9.28
N THR A 543 -23.07 -2.74 -8.06
CA THR A 543 -23.75 -3.92 -7.52
C THR A 543 -25.26 -3.73 -7.42
N LEU A 544 -25.72 -2.58 -6.93
CA LEU A 544 -27.14 -2.25 -6.84
C LEU A 544 -27.80 -2.27 -8.22
N GLY A 545 -27.16 -1.68 -9.23
CA GLY A 545 -27.65 -1.72 -10.61
C GLY A 545 -27.71 -3.14 -11.18
N VAL A 546 -26.67 -3.94 -10.98
CA VAL A 546 -26.62 -5.34 -11.41
C VAL A 546 -27.72 -6.17 -10.75
N VAL A 547 -27.95 -5.99 -9.44
CA VAL A 547 -29.01 -6.69 -8.72
C VAL A 547 -30.39 -6.23 -9.21
N ALA A 548 -30.59 -4.95 -9.52
CA ALA A 548 -31.83 -4.47 -10.13
C ALA A 548 -32.07 -5.03 -11.55
N LEU A 549 -31.00 -5.31 -12.31
CA LEU A 549 -31.10 -5.96 -13.61
C LEU A 549 -31.53 -7.43 -13.48
N ILE A 550 -30.89 -8.20 -12.59
CA ILE A 550 -31.30 -9.57 -12.26
C ILE A 550 -32.74 -9.58 -11.75
N GLY A 551 -33.00 -8.65 -10.83
CA GLY A 551 -34.26 -7.99 -10.53
C GLY A 551 -35.40 -8.21 -11.51
N ALA A 552 -35.29 -7.40 -12.55
CA ALA A 552 -36.28 -7.22 -13.60
C ALA A 552 -36.30 -8.35 -14.63
N ALA A 553 -35.28 -9.22 -14.68
CA ALA A 553 -35.21 -10.29 -15.66
C ALA A 553 -36.27 -11.37 -15.41
N ARG A 554 -36.82 -11.93 -16.49
CA ARG A 554 -37.74 -13.09 -16.44
C ARG A 554 -37.05 -14.29 -15.77
N PRO A 555 -37.77 -15.16 -15.04
CA PRO A 555 -37.19 -16.31 -14.34
C PRO A 555 -36.26 -17.17 -15.20
N ALA A 556 -36.65 -17.44 -16.45
CA ALA A 556 -35.86 -18.22 -17.41
C ALA A 556 -34.50 -17.60 -17.77
N ILE A 557 -34.36 -16.27 -17.69
CA ILE A 557 -33.15 -15.53 -18.08
C ILE A 557 -32.24 -15.24 -16.87
N ARG A 558 -32.79 -15.22 -15.64
CA ARG A 558 -32.04 -14.88 -14.42
C ARG A 558 -30.80 -15.74 -14.22
N THR A 559 -30.91 -17.04 -14.47
CA THR A 559 -29.79 -17.98 -14.34
C THR A 559 -28.69 -17.66 -15.35
N THR A 560 -29.04 -17.47 -16.63
CA THR A 560 -28.10 -17.06 -17.68
C THR A 560 -27.42 -15.74 -17.35
N LEU A 561 -28.18 -14.73 -16.90
CA LEU A 561 -27.64 -13.43 -16.52
C LEU A 561 -26.64 -13.54 -15.36
N ARG A 562 -26.92 -14.38 -14.35
CA ARG A 562 -25.98 -14.65 -13.26
C ARG A 562 -24.69 -15.29 -13.76
N PHE A 563 -24.75 -16.23 -14.71
CA PHE A 563 -23.55 -16.79 -15.34
C PHE A 563 -22.76 -15.77 -16.15
N VAL A 564 -23.44 -14.90 -16.91
CA VAL A 564 -22.79 -13.81 -17.64
C VAL A 564 -22.08 -12.87 -16.67
N ILE A 565 -22.74 -12.48 -15.57
CA ILE A 565 -22.14 -11.64 -14.52
C ILE A 565 -20.95 -12.34 -13.88
N ALA A 566 -21.03 -13.64 -13.61
CA ALA A 566 -19.91 -14.44 -13.11
C ALA A 566 -18.71 -14.38 -14.04
N ALA A 567 -18.94 -14.61 -15.34
CA ALA A 567 -17.90 -14.54 -16.35
C ALA A 567 -17.29 -13.13 -16.44
N LEU A 568 -18.11 -12.09 -16.41
CA LEU A 568 -17.65 -10.71 -16.40
C LEU A 568 -16.84 -10.36 -15.15
N LEU A 569 -17.21 -10.88 -13.97
CA LEU A 569 -16.44 -10.70 -12.72
C LEU A 569 -15.11 -11.46 -12.74
N LEU A 570 -15.05 -12.64 -13.37
CA LEU A 570 -13.79 -13.34 -13.60
C LEU A 570 -12.91 -12.53 -14.55
N LEU A 571 -13.47 -12.08 -15.68
CA LEU A 571 -12.78 -11.22 -16.65
C LEU A 571 -12.33 -9.90 -16.01
N TRP A 572 -13.08 -9.37 -15.04
CA TRP A 572 -12.72 -8.17 -14.25
C TRP A 572 -11.42 -8.36 -13.46
N CYS A 573 -11.13 -9.58 -12.99
CA CYS A 573 -9.95 -9.87 -12.18
C CYS A 573 -8.69 -10.19 -13.01
N LEU A 574 -8.83 -10.54 -14.29
CA LEU A 574 -7.71 -10.92 -15.16
C LEU A 574 -6.73 -9.78 -15.53
N PRO A 575 -7.16 -8.52 -15.75
CA PRO A 575 -6.26 -7.41 -16.05
C PRO A 575 -5.11 -7.26 -15.05
N SER A 576 -5.35 -7.53 -13.78
CA SER A 576 -4.35 -7.46 -12.72
C SER A 576 -3.20 -8.45 -12.92
N VAL A 577 -3.50 -9.66 -13.41
CA VAL A 577 -2.49 -10.66 -13.76
C VAL A 577 -1.61 -10.14 -14.90
N LEU A 578 -2.23 -9.51 -15.91
CA LEU A 578 -1.52 -8.94 -17.06
C LEU A 578 -0.68 -7.71 -16.68
N ILE A 579 -1.16 -6.90 -15.74
CA ILE A 579 -0.42 -5.74 -15.21
C ILE A 579 0.82 -6.22 -14.47
N LEU A 580 0.69 -7.16 -13.54
CA LEU A 580 1.81 -7.75 -12.82
C LEU A 580 2.80 -8.44 -13.79
N ALA A 581 2.30 -9.23 -14.73
CA ALA A 581 3.09 -9.93 -15.73
C ALA A 581 4.01 -9.00 -16.55
N LYS A 582 3.63 -7.72 -16.71
CA LYS A 582 4.42 -6.72 -17.45
C LYS A 582 5.36 -5.92 -16.57
N GLU A 583 5.26 -6.02 -15.24
CA GLU A 583 6.20 -5.37 -14.34
C GLU A 583 7.62 -5.86 -14.58
N SER A 584 8.58 -4.97 -14.32
CA SER A 584 10.00 -5.28 -14.41
C SER A 584 10.40 -5.98 -15.70
N GLY A 585 9.88 -5.51 -16.84
CA GLY A 585 10.21 -6.04 -18.16
C GLY A 585 9.87 -7.53 -18.33
N GLY A 586 8.75 -7.98 -17.75
CA GLY A 586 8.29 -9.36 -17.88
C GLY A 586 8.79 -10.32 -16.79
N ALA A 587 9.45 -9.80 -15.75
CA ALA A 587 10.06 -10.58 -14.69
C ALA A 587 9.59 -10.16 -13.28
N PRO A 588 8.28 -10.05 -13.02
CA PRO A 588 7.77 -9.60 -11.71
C PRO A 588 8.19 -10.48 -10.54
N ALA A 589 8.36 -11.78 -10.77
CA ALA A 589 8.67 -12.73 -9.71
C ALA A 589 10.13 -12.69 -9.28
N ALA A 590 11.02 -12.05 -10.07
CA ALA A 590 12.46 -12.00 -9.80
C ALA A 590 12.83 -11.38 -8.44
N TYR A 591 11.86 -10.77 -7.74
CA TYR A 591 12.04 -10.05 -6.48
C TYR A 591 11.38 -10.69 -5.27
N LEU A 592 10.79 -11.88 -5.44
CA LEU A 592 10.17 -12.63 -4.35
C LEU A 592 11.22 -13.00 -3.29
N GLY A 593 10.95 -12.65 -2.03
CA GLY A 593 11.83 -12.98 -0.91
C GLY A 593 13.24 -12.37 -0.96
N MET A 594 13.42 -11.23 -1.65
CA MET A 594 14.75 -10.65 -1.87
C MET A 594 15.24 -9.66 -0.80
N THR A 595 14.54 -9.48 0.32
CA THR A 595 14.90 -8.48 1.34
C THR A 595 16.34 -8.64 1.84
N ASP A 596 16.74 -9.87 2.17
CA ASP A 596 18.06 -10.18 2.72
C ASP A 596 19.17 -10.13 1.66
N VAL A 597 18.80 -10.24 0.39
CA VAL A 597 19.72 -10.04 -0.73
C VAL A 597 20.01 -8.56 -0.92
N LEU A 598 19.00 -7.69 -0.74
CA LEU A 598 19.16 -6.24 -0.87
C LEU A 598 19.98 -5.62 0.26
N THR A 599 19.93 -6.21 1.46
CA THR A 599 20.86 -5.85 2.56
C THR A 599 22.23 -6.47 2.37
N GLY A 600 22.33 -7.58 1.63
CA GLY A 600 23.53 -8.37 1.39
C GLY A 600 23.77 -9.46 2.44
N GLU A 601 22.89 -9.61 3.43
CA GLU A 601 23.00 -10.58 4.51
C GLU A 601 22.98 -12.03 3.98
N ALA A 602 22.15 -12.31 2.97
CA ALA A 602 22.03 -13.63 2.34
C ALA A 602 23.14 -13.96 1.31
N LEU A 603 24.14 -13.09 1.14
CA LEU A 603 25.17 -13.21 0.11
C LEU A 603 26.54 -13.58 0.69
N SER A 604 27.31 -14.38 -0.06
CA SER A 604 28.74 -14.60 0.21
C SER A 604 29.57 -13.35 -0.08
N ASP A 605 30.78 -13.29 0.47
CA ASP A 605 31.68 -12.14 0.27
C ASP A 605 32.02 -11.87 -1.20
N ALA A 606 32.17 -12.93 -2.00
CA ALA A 606 32.42 -12.79 -3.44
C ALA A 606 31.24 -12.12 -4.14
N GLN A 607 30.02 -12.51 -3.79
CA GLN A 607 28.79 -11.94 -4.34
C GLN A 607 28.55 -10.52 -3.85
N ARG A 608 28.80 -10.24 -2.57
CA ARG A 608 28.76 -8.88 -2.02
C ARG A 608 29.69 -7.96 -2.81
N ARG A 609 30.92 -8.41 -3.10
CA ARG A 609 31.88 -7.68 -3.95
C ARG A 609 31.38 -7.46 -5.38
N GLU A 610 30.83 -8.49 -6.04
CA GLU A 610 30.31 -8.35 -7.41
C GLU A 610 29.09 -7.42 -7.46
N LEU A 611 28.05 -7.71 -6.67
CA LEU A 611 26.78 -7.00 -6.70
C LEU A 611 26.90 -5.57 -6.14
N GLY A 612 27.62 -5.39 -5.03
CA GLY A 612 27.85 -4.08 -4.44
C GLY A 612 28.57 -3.14 -5.42
N ARG A 613 29.60 -3.62 -6.12
CA ARG A 613 30.36 -2.78 -7.07
C ARG A 613 29.63 -2.51 -8.38
N SER A 614 28.78 -3.44 -8.83
CA SER A 614 28.18 -3.35 -10.16
C SER A 614 26.77 -2.77 -10.18
N ALA A 615 25.94 -3.02 -9.16
CA ALA A 615 24.50 -2.90 -9.30
C ALA A 615 23.75 -2.37 -8.09
N VAL A 616 24.14 -2.73 -6.86
CA VAL A 616 23.32 -2.53 -5.66
C VAL A 616 24.08 -1.71 -4.62
N PRO A 617 23.85 -0.38 -4.53
CA PRO A 617 24.57 0.49 -3.61
C PRO A 617 24.45 0.07 -2.14
N SER A 618 23.29 -0.41 -1.68
CA SER A 618 23.10 -0.83 -0.29
C SER A 618 24.07 -1.93 0.13
N ILE A 619 24.32 -2.91 -0.73
CA ILE A 619 25.28 -3.99 -0.47
C ILE A 619 26.71 -3.44 -0.32
N TYR A 620 27.09 -2.48 -1.17
CA TYR A 620 28.42 -1.86 -1.07
C TYR A 620 28.55 -1.10 0.25
N LEU A 621 27.57 -0.27 0.57
CA LEU A 621 27.59 0.58 1.76
C LEU A 621 27.55 -0.25 3.04
N ASN A 622 26.85 -1.38 3.05
CA ASN A 622 26.72 -2.24 4.22
C ASN A 622 27.95 -3.14 4.46
N HIS A 623 28.60 -3.63 3.40
CA HIS A 623 29.58 -4.73 3.53
C HIS A 623 30.97 -4.46 2.94
N LEU A 624 31.13 -3.42 2.13
CA LEU A 624 32.40 -3.13 1.44
C LEU A 624 33.07 -1.85 1.91
N LEU A 625 32.37 -1.04 2.71
CA LEU A 625 32.97 0.10 3.40
C LEU A 625 33.67 -0.35 4.70
N PRO A 626 34.69 0.40 5.15
CA PRO A 626 35.28 0.21 6.48
C PRO A 626 34.24 0.31 7.61
N ASP A 627 34.47 -0.38 8.73
CA ASP A 627 33.56 -0.39 9.88
C ASP A 627 33.37 0.99 10.53
N ASP A 628 34.36 1.88 10.41
CA ASP A 628 34.31 3.27 10.88
C ASP A 628 33.66 4.24 9.87
N ALA A 629 33.10 3.72 8.77
CA ALA A 629 32.49 4.56 7.75
C ALA A 629 31.17 5.18 8.24
N HIS A 630 31.15 6.50 8.31
CA HIS A 630 29.93 7.31 8.41
C HIS A 630 29.65 8.02 7.08
N VAL A 631 28.48 7.75 6.49
CA VAL A 631 28.13 8.18 5.13
C VAL A 631 27.04 9.25 5.15
N LEU A 632 27.30 10.40 4.53
CA LEU A 632 26.27 11.41 4.25
C LEU A 632 25.57 11.10 2.92
N LEU A 633 24.26 10.91 2.94
CA LEU A 633 23.43 10.65 1.76
C LEU A 633 22.82 11.94 1.25
N ILE A 634 23.01 12.22 -0.05
CA ILE A 634 22.47 13.40 -0.75
C ILE A 634 21.66 12.92 -1.94
N GLY A 635 20.45 13.47 -2.11
CA GLY A 635 19.54 13.00 -3.15
C GLY A 635 18.89 11.64 -2.85
N GLN A 636 19.16 11.05 -1.69
CA GLN A 636 18.70 9.70 -1.33
C GLN A 636 17.91 9.75 -0.02
N ALA A 637 16.59 9.64 -0.14
CA ALA A 637 15.66 9.64 0.99
C ALA A 637 15.00 8.28 1.25
N ALA A 638 15.45 7.21 0.60
CA ALA A 638 14.93 5.84 0.76
C ALA A 638 16.02 4.86 1.27
N PRO A 639 16.56 5.05 2.49
CA PRO A 639 17.71 4.29 3.00
C PRO A 639 17.35 2.95 3.65
N PHE A 640 16.11 2.45 3.52
CA PHE A 640 15.59 1.29 4.26
C PHE A 640 16.47 0.02 4.27
N TYR A 641 17.22 -0.23 3.21
CA TYR A 641 18.12 -1.40 3.12
C TYR A 641 19.55 -1.14 3.62
N LEU A 642 19.85 0.05 4.12
CA LEU A 642 21.15 0.39 4.70
C LEU A 642 21.21 -0.05 6.18
N ARG A 643 22.33 -0.64 6.57
CA ARG A 643 22.57 -1.20 7.92
C ARG A 643 23.69 -0.50 8.69
N GLY A 644 24.47 0.36 8.02
CA GLY A 644 25.63 1.06 8.60
C GLY A 644 25.30 2.42 9.20
N SER A 645 26.34 3.19 9.54
CA SER A 645 26.20 4.56 10.00
C SER A 645 25.98 5.51 8.82
N PHE A 646 24.79 6.10 8.72
CA PHE A 646 24.47 7.08 7.68
C PHE A 646 23.62 8.23 8.20
N THR A 647 23.69 9.36 7.49
CA THR A 647 22.77 10.49 7.66
C THR A 647 22.09 10.77 6.34
N TYR A 648 20.79 10.95 6.36
CA TYR A 648 19.98 11.25 5.18
C TYR A 648 18.94 12.30 5.54
N THR A 649 18.37 12.96 4.53
CA THR A 649 17.22 13.84 4.71
C THR A 649 16.18 13.57 3.63
N THR A 650 14.92 13.91 3.91
CA THR A 650 13.94 14.07 2.83
C THR A 650 14.25 15.33 2.04
N VAL A 651 13.63 15.49 0.86
CA VAL A 651 13.81 16.69 0.02
C VAL A 651 13.39 17.98 0.73
N TRP A 652 12.55 17.89 1.77
CA TRP A 652 12.01 19.04 2.50
C TRP A 652 12.91 19.47 3.67
N ASP A 653 13.78 18.57 4.14
CA ASP A 653 14.59 18.76 5.33
C ASP A 653 16.05 19.04 4.96
N ARG A 654 16.73 19.86 5.76
CA ARG A 654 18.10 20.31 5.47
C ARG A 654 19.14 19.42 6.14
N GLY A 655 20.16 19.04 5.37
CA GLY A 655 21.27 18.22 5.83
C GLY A 655 22.52 19.03 6.23
N PRO A 656 23.53 18.39 6.86
CA PRO A 656 24.76 19.06 7.27
C PRO A 656 25.50 19.78 6.14
N LEU A 657 25.61 19.16 4.95
CA LEU A 657 26.30 19.80 3.81
C LEU A 657 25.56 21.06 3.34
N GLU A 658 24.24 21.00 3.29
CA GLU A 658 23.40 22.10 2.82
C GLU A 658 23.49 23.30 3.76
N GLU A 659 23.50 23.05 5.06
CA GLU A 659 23.69 24.09 6.07
C GLU A 659 25.09 24.71 6.04
N LEU A 660 26.13 23.90 5.80
CA LEU A 660 27.49 24.39 5.61
C LEU A 660 27.62 25.23 4.33
N ALA A 661 26.99 24.80 3.24
CA ALA A 661 26.98 25.53 1.98
C ALA A 661 26.23 26.86 2.10
N ARG A 662 25.16 26.91 2.90
CA ARG A 662 24.39 28.12 3.19
C ARG A 662 25.17 29.11 4.06
N THR A 663 25.86 28.64 5.09
CA THR A 663 26.57 29.50 6.07
C THR A 663 27.96 29.92 5.62
N SER A 664 28.59 29.18 4.71
CA SER A 664 29.92 29.46 4.16
C SER A 664 29.92 29.34 2.63
N PRO A 665 29.12 30.14 1.90
CA PRO A 665 28.96 29.98 0.46
C PRO A 665 30.29 30.11 -0.28
N ASN A 666 30.50 29.29 -1.31
CA ASN A 666 31.74 29.24 -2.12
C ASN A 666 33.03 28.86 -1.35
N GLU A 667 32.92 28.26 -0.16
CA GLU A 667 34.06 27.74 0.61
C GLU A 667 34.01 26.20 0.78
N PRO A 668 34.04 25.41 -0.32
CA PRO A 668 33.89 23.95 -0.25
C PRO A 668 34.93 23.25 0.64
N ASP A 669 36.16 23.77 0.71
CA ASP A 669 37.19 23.25 1.64
C ASP A 669 36.78 23.39 3.11
N ARG A 670 36.02 24.43 3.46
CA ARG A 670 35.47 24.59 4.81
C ARG A 670 34.34 23.60 5.06
N TRP A 671 33.48 23.33 4.07
CA TRP A 671 32.41 22.35 4.20
C TRP A 671 32.97 20.96 4.49
N PHE A 672 33.93 20.49 3.69
CA PHE A 672 34.46 19.15 3.84
C PHE A 672 35.38 18.99 5.06
N ARG A 673 36.03 20.07 5.53
CA ARG A 673 36.69 20.07 6.85
C ARG A 673 35.67 19.93 7.97
N ALA A 674 34.60 20.71 7.97
CA ALA A 674 33.57 20.64 8.99
C ALA A 674 32.85 19.29 8.99
N LEU A 675 32.52 18.73 7.82
CA LEU A 675 31.94 17.39 7.73
C LEU A 675 32.87 16.32 8.32
N ARG A 676 34.18 16.44 8.10
CA ARG A 676 35.16 15.52 8.71
C ARG A 676 35.23 15.69 10.23
N GLU A 677 35.21 16.92 10.72
CA GLU A 677 35.15 17.21 12.16
C GLU A 677 33.87 16.67 12.81
N MET A 678 32.76 16.59 12.06
CA MET A 678 31.52 15.93 12.45
C MET A 678 31.58 14.40 12.35
N GLY A 679 32.68 13.81 11.86
CA GLY A 679 32.89 12.37 11.75
C GLY A 679 32.51 11.75 10.40
N TYR A 680 32.03 12.54 9.42
CA TYR A 680 31.71 12.00 8.10
C TYR A 680 32.98 11.57 7.36
N THR A 681 32.91 10.36 6.79
CA THR A 681 34.02 9.75 6.04
C THR A 681 33.73 9.70 4.54
N HIS A 682 32.46 9.60 4.17
CA HIS A 682 32.01 9.44 2.79
C HIS A 682 30.78 10.29 2.48
N VAL A 683 30.62 10.63 1.20
CA VAL A 683 29.43 11.29 0.65
C VAL A 683 28.87 10.42 -0.47
N TYR A 684 27.62 9.96 -0.32
CA TYR A 684 26.87 9.29 -1.35
C TYR A 684 25.92 10.27 -2.03
N VAL A 685 25.88 10.27 -3.35
CA VAL A 685 25.02 11.17 -4.14
C VAL A 685 24.18 10.39 -5.12
N ASP A 686 22.86 10.56 -5.05
CA ASP A 686 21.93 10.14 -6.09
C ASP A 686 21.66 11.30 -7.06
N ARG A 687 22.39 11.30 -8.18
CA ARG A 687 22.29 12.36 -9.20
C ARG A 687 20.94 12.39 -9.88
N THR A 688 20.32 11.23 -10.04
CA THR A 688 19.05 11.10 -10.75
C THR A 688 17.95 11.78 -9.95
N MET A 689 17.90 11.50 -8.65
CA MET A 689 16.93 12.13 -7.75
C MET A 689 17.19 13.62 -7.55
N LEU A 690 18.46 14.05 -7.43
CA LEU A 690 18.77 15.49 -7.34
C LEU A 690 18.26 16.28 -8.55
N ARG A 691 18.43 15.75 -9.77
CA ARG A 691 17.89 16.38 -10.98
C ARG A 691 16.37 16.41 -11.00
N VAL A 692 15.72 15.36 -10.50
CA VAL A 692 14.26 15.33 -10.34
C VAL A 692 13.82 16.43 -9.38
N TRP A 693 14.43 16.54 -8.21
CA TRP A 693 14.11 17.54 -7.20
C TRP A 693 14.40 18.98 -7.66
N HIS A 694 15.52 19.20 -8.35
CA HIS A 694 15.87 20.49 -8.93
C HIS A 694 14.83 20.93 -9.98
N ARG A 695 14.46 20.05 -10.92
CA ARG A 695 13.43 20.34 -11.93
C ARG A 695 12.06 20.60 -11.31
N SER A 696 11.76 19.97 -10.17
CA SER A 696 10.53 20.21 -9.42
C SER A 696 10.54 21.52 -8.62
N GLY A 697 11.69 22.20 -8.50
CA GLY A 697 11.86 23.40 -7.68
C GLY A 697 11.87 23.11 -6.18
N TRP A 698 12.18 21.88 -5.77
CA TRP A 698 12.16 21.47 -4.35
C TRP A 698 13.53 21.53 -3.68
N LEU A 699 14.59 21.51 -4.48
CA LEU A 699 15.96 21.47 -4.01
C LEU A 699 16.43 22.89 -3.65
N ALA A 700 17.19 23.04 -2.56
CA ALA A 700 17.82 24.33 -2.27
C ALA A 700 18.86 24.68 -3.34
N GLU A 701 19.06 25.98 -3.54
CA GLU A 701 20.01 26.53 -4.52
C GLU A 701 21.45 26.06 -4.25
N SER A 702 21.82 25.89 -2.98
CA SER A 702 23.13 25.39 -2.57
C SER A 702 23.44 23.96 -3.00
N LEU A 703 22.42 23.18 -3.40
CA LEU A 703 22.55 21.82 -3.88
C LEU A 703 22.28 21.69 -5.38
N GLU A 704 22.40 22.77 -6.16
CA GLU A 704 22.28 22.71 -7.63
C GLU A 704 23.09 21.52 -8.18
N PRO A 705 22.45 20.57 -8.90
CA PRO A 705 23.06 19.28 -9.16
C PRO A 705 24.42 19.33 -9.89
N ASP A 706 24.57 20.18 -10.90
CA ASP A 706 25.79 20.19 -11.71
C ASP A 706 26.94 20.87 -10.97
N HIS A 707 26.68 21.99 -10.29
CA HIS A 707 27.62 22.67 -9.41
C HIS A 707 28.06 21.78 -8.24
N LEU A 708 27.12 21.13 -7.56
CA LEU A 708 27.43 20.23 -6.45
C LEU A 708 28.35 19.09 -6.90
N LEU A 709 28.08 18.51 -8.07
CA LEU A 709 28.92 17.44 -8.60
C LEU A 709 30.32 17.91 -8.97
N GLU A 710 30.43 19.10 -9.59
CA GLU A 710 31.72 19.72 -9.87
C GLU A 710 32.52 19.94 -8.58
N VAL A 711 31.88 20.46 -7.54
CA VAL A 711 32.50 20.65 -6.21
C VAL A 711 32.96 19.31 -5.63
N LEU A 712 32.11 18.28 -5.65
CA LEU A 712 32.47 16.97 -5.10
C LEU A 712 33.61 16.30 -5.87
N GLU A 713 33.60 16.35 -7.21
CA GLU A 713 34.69 15.83 -8.05
C GLU A 713 35.99 16.64 -7.87
N THR A 714 35.87 17.94 -7.62
CA THR A 714 37.01 18.84 -7.41
C THR A 714 37.63 18.70 -6.03
N HIS A 715 36.88 18.35 -4.98
CA HIS A 715 37.40 18.35 -3.61
C HIS A 715 37.51 16.95 -2.99
N LEU A 716 36.73 15.96 -3.46
CA LEU A 716 36.68 14.62 -2.90
C LEU A 716 37.18 13.56 -3.87
N ASN A 717 37.52 12.38 -3.34
CA ASN A 717 37.96 11.25 -4.15
C ASN A 717 36.79 10.34 -4.50
N LEU A 718 36.50 10.18 -5.79
CA LEU A 718 35.49 9.23 -6.27
C LEU A 718 35.95 7.79 -5.98
N ILE A 719 35.16 7.07 -5.18
CA ILE A 719 35.43 5.67 -4.80
C ILE A 719 34.64 4.71 -5.69
N GLN A 720 33.38 5.05 -5.97
CA GLN A 720 32.48 4.16 -6.70
C GLN A 720 31.47 4.98 -7.52
N ASN A 721 31.21 4.52 -8.74
CA ASN A 721 30.22 5.10 -9.65
C ASN A 721 29.32 3.97 -10.16
N TRP A 722 28.01 4.11 -9.97
CA TRP A 722 27.04 3.11 -10.42
C TRP A 722 26.35 3.53 -11.72
N PRO A 723 25.98 2.59 -12.60
CA PRO A 723 25.32 2.89 -13.88
C PRO A 723 23.99 3.66 -13.75
N ALA A 724 23.32 3.56 -12.59
CA ALA A 724 22.06 4.25 -12.30
C ALA A 724 22.22 5.74 -11.94
N GLY A 725 23.44 6.27 -11.97
CA GLY A 725 23.73 7.68 -11.70
C GLY A 725 24.19 7.98 -10.27
N SER A 726 24.17 7.00 -9.39
CA SER A 726 24.65 7.16 -8.02
C SER A 726 26.18 7.15 -7.94
N ARG A 727 26.76 7.91 -7.01
CA ARG A 727 28.21 8.01 -6.79
C ARG A 727 28.56 8.04 -5.31
N LEU A 728 29.72 7.52 -4.98
CA LEU A 728 30.28 7.54 -3.63
C LEU A 728 31.66 8.19 -3.65
N TYR A 729 31.85 9.17 -2.79
CA TYR A 729 33.10 9.91 -2.63
C TYR A 729 33.65 9.73 -1.21
N ARG A 730 34.98 9.80 -1.06
CA ARG A 730 35.67 9.79 0.24
C ARG A 730 36.15 11.19 0.61
N ILE A 731 35.92 11.57 1.86
CA ILE A 731 36.34 12.86 2.43
C ILE A 731 37.81 12.77 2.89
N ASN A 732 38.76 12.92 1.96
CA ASN A 732 40.20 12.84 2.25
C ASN A 732 40.83 14.22 2.54
N GLN A 733 41.94 14.26 3.30
CA GLN A 733 42.91 15.35 3.15
C GLN A 733 43.46 15.26 1.73
N ARG A 734 43.25 16.27 0.88
CA ARG A 734 44.19 16.46 -0.23
C ARG A 734 45.50 16.89 0.39
N ASP A 735 46.56 16.12 0.16
CA ASP A 735 47.91 16.53 0.54
C ASP A 735 48.16 17.93 -0.02
N ALA A 736 48.61 18.86 0.82
CA ALA A 736 48.91 20.24 0.42
C ALA A 736 49.86 20.30 -0.81
N ALA A 737 50.69 19.27 -0.99
CA ALA A 737 51.58 19.10 -2.15
C ALA A 737 50.85 18.90 -3.49
N LEU A 738 49.66 18.27 -3.50
CA LEU A 738 48.85 18.09 -4.71
C LEU A 738 48.09 19.38 -5.08
N MET A 739 47.68 20.17 -4.09
CA MET A 739 47.09 21.50 -4.32
C MET A 739 48.11 22.47 -4.93
N GLU A 740 49.34 22.48 -4.44
CA GLU A 740 50.43 23.27 -5.01
C GLU A 740 50.72 22.85 -6.46
N LYS A 741 50.72 21.54 -6.74
CA LYS A 741 50.96 21.00 -8.08
C LYS A 741 49.87 21.37 -9.08
N ASP A 742 48.60 21.25 -8.70
CA ASP A 742 47.48 21.62 -9.58
C ASP A 742 47.34 23.13 -9.75
N ARG A 743 47.66 23.92 -8.72
CA ARG A 743 47.76 25.38 -8.81
C ARG A 743 48.87 25.78 -9.79
N LEU A 744 50.05 25.19 -9.68
CA LEU A 744 51.16 25.42 -10.60
C LEU A 744 50.84 24.98 -12.03
N ILE A 745 50.06 23.91 -12.22
CA ILE A 745 49.59 23.48 -13.54
C ILE A 745 48.58 24.48 -14.13
N ARG A 746 47.62 24.98 -13.34
CA ARG A 746 46.65 26.01 -13.80
C ARG A 746 47.33 27.35 -14.09
N GLU A 747 48.31 27.74 -13.30
CA GLU A 747 49.11 28.96 -13.50
C GLU A 747 50.14 28.81 -14.66
N SER A 748 50.42 27.58 -15.12
CA SER A 748 51.31 27.31 -16.26
C SER A 748 50.65 27.37 -17.64
N ILE A 749 49.34 27.60 -17.71
CA ILE A 749 48.61 27.80 -18.97
C ILE A 749 48.58 29.31 -19.26
N PRO A 750 49.26 29.83 -20.30
CA PRO A 750 49.33 31.26 -20.56
C PRO A 750 47.96 31.84 -20.95
N ALA A 751 47.62 32.98 -20.36
CA ALA A 751 46.52 33.82 -20.81
C ALA A 751 46.93 34.64 -22.05
N GLY A 752 46.19 34.46 -23.16
CA GLY A 752 46.31 35.21 -24.42
C GLY A 752 46.19 34.23 -25.60
N GLU A 753 45.21 34.29 -26.51
CA GLU A 753 44.65 35.47 -27.18
C GLU A 753 43.10 35.37 -27.34
N ALA A 754 42.40 36.40 -26.86
CA ALA A 754 41.23 36.97 -27.54
C ALA A 754 41.78 38.22 -28.27
N ASP A 755 41.48 38.54 -29.53
CA ASP A 755 40.18 38.93 -30.12
C ASP A 755 40.46 39.38 -31.59
N PRO A 756 39.55 40.00 -32.39
CA PRO A 756 38.29 39.54 -33.02
C PRO A 756 38.35 39.64 -34.58
N VAL A 757 37.44 38.99 -35.34
CA VAL A 757 36.82 39.49 -36.61
C VAL A 757 35.91 38.43 -37.25
N THR A 758 34.69 38.88 -37.50
CA THR A 758 33.53 38.31 -38.18
C THR A 758 33.77 37.96 -39.66
N VAL A 759 33.18 36.88 -40.20
CA VAL A 759 32.29 36.86 -41.40
C VAL A 759 31.65 35.46 -41.59
N GLN A 760 30.36 35.41 -41.26
CA GLN A 760 29.21 34.74 -41.91
C GLN A 760 29.29 33.35 -42.61
N SER A 761 28.21 32.62 -42.30
CA SER A 761 27.40 31.73 -43.18
C SER A 761 27.70 30.23 -43.15
N ARG A 762 26.92 29.51 -42.33
CA ARG A 762 25.79 28.69 -42.78
C ARG A 762 25.22 27.96 -41.58
N VAL A 763 23.96 28.25 -41.27
CA VAL A 763 23.11 27.45 -40.40
C VAL A 763 22.68 26.21 -41.19
N PRO A 764 22.91 24.97 -40.69
CA PRO A 764 22.04 23.86 -40.99
C PRO A 764 21.11 23.67 -39.80
N THR A 765 19.83 23.84 -40.09
CA THR A 765 18.66 23.55 -39.27
C THR A 765 18.84 22.30 -38.40
N LEU A 766 18.74 22.50 -37.08
CA LEU A 766 18.48 21.48 -36.05
C LEU A 766 17.13 20.80 -36.32
N LYS A 767 17.15 19.78 -37.18
CA LYS A 767 16.13 18.72 -37.24
C LYS A 767 16.87 17.41 -37.52
N SER A 768 16.58 16.40 -36.70
CA SER A 768 17.09 15.02 -36.76
C SER A 768 18.37 14.69 -35.96
N LEU A 769 18.29 14.82 -34.63
CA LEU A 769 18.87 13.82 -33.72
C LEU A 769 17.78 13.48 -32.70
N HIS A 770 16.78 12.77 -33.20
CA HIS A 770 15.72 12.14 -32.42
C HIS A 770 16.00 10.65 -32.46
N ARG A 771 16.42 10.09 -31.32
CA ARG A 771 16.21 8.70 -30.85
C ARG A 771 17.18 8.41 -29.70
N ASP A 772 17.01 9.13 -28.59
CA ASP A 772 17.36 8.55 -27.30
C ASP A 772 16.07 7.94 -26.75
N HIS A 773 16.03 6.61 -26.72
CA HIS A 773 14.96 5.85 -26.10
C HIS A 773 14.98 6.12 -24.59
N PRO A 774 13.96 6.77 -24.00
CA PRO A 774 13.85 6.92 -22.56
C PRO A 774 13.14 5.69 -22.01
N ASP A 775 13.73 4.51 -22.25
CA ASP A 775 13.32 3.31 -21.52
C ASP A 775 13.92 3.47 -20.12
N GLN A 776 13.27 4.26 -19.26
CA GLN A 776 13.59 4.37 -17.82
C GLN A 776 13.25 3.06 -17.12
N ARG A 777 13.90 1.97 -17.55
CA ARG A 777 14.13 0.80 -16.72
C ARG A 777 15.14 1.24 -15.69
N HIS A 778 14.86 1.06 -14.40
CA HIS A 778 15.90 1.17 -13.38
C HIS A 778 17.07 0.27 -13.84
N PRO A 779 18.28 0.80 -14.13
CA PRO A 779 19.41 -0.03 -14.59
C PRO A 779 19.74 -1.12 -13.56
N ALA A 780 19.47 -0.83 -12.29
CA ALA A 780 19.50 -1.76 -11.18
C ALA A 780 18.63 -3.01 -11.43
N SER A 781 17.42 -2.89 -11.99
CA SER A 781 16.57 -4.06 -12.25
C SER A 781 17.18 -5.03 -13.25
N HIS A 782 17.82 -4.54 -14.31
CA HIS A 782 18.49 -5.38 -15.30
C HIS A 782 19.82 -5.91 -14.74
N ALA A 783 20.59 -5.09 -14.05
CA ALA A 783 21.86 -5.48 -13.44
C ALA A 783 21.67 -6.52 -12.32
N ILE A 784 20.66 -6.34 -11.45
CA ILE A 784 20.22 -7.31 -10.44
C ILE A 784 19.79 -8.60 -11.13
N ARG A 785 18.94 -8.55 -12.17
CA ARG A 785 18.53 -9.75 -12.93
C ARG A 785 19.70 -10.50 -13.57
N SER A 786 20.59 -9.79 -14.27
CA SER A 786 21.75 -10.39 -14.93
C SER A 786 22.76 -10.96 -13.93
N ALA A 787 22.95 -10.33 -12.77
CA ALA A 787 23.84 -10.83 -11.73
C ALA A 787 23.23 -12.01 -10.95
N LEU A 788 21.91 -12.03 -10.74
CA LEU A 788 21.20 -13.17 -10.14
C LEU A 788 21.18 -14.40 -11.06
N ALA A 789 21.08 -14.20 -12.37
CA ALA A 789 21.24 -15.28 -13.34
C ALA A 789 22.65 -15.91 -13.31
N ARG A 790 23.68 -15.12 -12.94
CA ARG A 790 25.04 -15.63 -12.70
C ARG A 790 25.18 -16.34 -11.36
N HIS A 791 24.55 -15.83 -10.28
CA HIS A 791 24.54 -16.46 -8.96
C HIS A 791 24.12 -17.94 -8.99
N ARG A 792 23.10 -18.30 -9.78
CA ARG A 792 22.58 -19.68 -9.81
C ARG A 792 23.38 -20.64 -10.70
N ARG A 793 24.34 -20.14 -11.50
CA ARG A 793 25.27 -21.00 -12.26
C ARG A 793 26.49 -21.41 -11.45
N SER A 794 26.71 -20.82 -10.27
CA SER A 794 27.91 -21.03 -9.45
C SER A 794 27.69 -21.89 -8.20
N ASP A 795 26.60 -22.64 -8.08
CA ASP A 795 26.47 -23.69 -7.05
C ASP A 795 27.31 -24.92 -7.45
N PRO A 796 28.38 -25.29 -6.72
CA PRO A 796 29.20 -26.43 -7.06
C PRO A 796 28.73 -27.65 -6.25
N ALA A 797 27.94 -28.52 -6.88
CA ALA A 797 27.74 -29.88 -6.40
C ALA A 797 27.49 -30.83 -7.57
N THR A 798 28.57 -31.21 -8.26
CA THR A 798 28.95 -32.60 -8.60
C THR A 798 30.18 -32.54 -9.50
N ASP A 799 31.35 -32.81 -8.92
CA ASP A 799 32.57 -33.13 -9.66
C ASP A 799 32.71 -34.66 -9.81
N ALA A 800 33.29 -35.04 -10.94
CA ALA A 800 33.84 -36.35 -11.32
C ALA A 800 32.85 -37.49 -11.66
N ILE A 801 32.85 -37.89 -12.94
CA ILE A 801 33.47 -39.14 -13.45
C ILE A 801 33.43 -39.10 -14.99
N HIS A 802 34.61 -39.00 -15.62
CA HIS A 802 34.88 -39.53 -16.98
C HIS A 802 35.28 -41.01 -16.84
N PRO A 803 35.11 -41.92 -17.83
CA PRO A 803 35.68 -41.80 -19.20
C PRO A 803 34.85 -42.58 -20.30
N PRO A 804 35.40 -43.03 -21.45
CA PRO A 804 35.72 -42.26 -22.66
C PRO A 804 35.08 -42.84 -23.97
N HIS A 805 35.27 -42.09 -25.07
CA HIS A 805 35.10 -42.48 -26.50
C HIS A 805 33.69 -42.77 -27.05
N VAL A 806 33.31 -42.05 -28.11
CA VAL A 806 33.22 -42.53 -29.51
C VAL A 806 32.99 -41.34 -30.44
N GLN A 807 33.83 -41.25 -31.49
CA GLN A 807 33.68 -40.37 -32.64
C GLN A 807 32.40 -40.70 -33.42
N THR A 808 31.71 -39.71 -33.98
CA THR A 808 31.38 -39.68 -35.42
C THR A 808 30.77 -38.34 -35.82
N ALA A 809 31.11 -37.95 -37.04
CA ALA A 809 30.79 -36.70 -37.71
C ALA A 809 29.45 -36.75 -38.48
N ARG A 810 29.17 -35.63 -39.15
CA ARG A 810 28.05 -35.29 -40.08
C ARG A 810 26.85 -34.68 -39.36
N GLY A 811 26.26 -33.59 -39.80
CA GLY A 811 26.45 -32.74 -40.97
C GLY A 811 25.21 -31.85 -41.11
N LEU A 812 25.37 -30.72 -41.80
CA LEU A 812 24.40 -29.94 -42.60
C LEU A 812 22.90 -30.12 -42.27
N THR A 813 22.08 -29.08 -42.12
CA THR A 813 21.70 -28.18 -43.23
C THR A 813 20.89 -26.99 -42.69
N GLN A 814 21.10 -25.82 -43.31
CA GLN A 814 20.16 -24.70 -43.35
C GLN A 814 18.74 -25.15 -43.77
N VAL A 815 17.70 -24.38 -43.43
CA VAL A 815 16.85 -23.67 -44.41
C VAL A 815 15.89 -22.71 -43.69
N ARG A 816 15.72 -21.57 -44.35
CA ARG A 816 15.01 -20.35 -44.00
C ARG A 816 13.49 -20.41 -44.26
N PHE A 817 12.81 -19.38 -43.73
CA PHE A 817 11.59 -18.71 -44.21
C PHE A 817 10.25 -19.46 -44.10
N ARG A 818 9.51 -19.19 -43.03
CA ARG A 818 8.44 -18.18 -43.01
C ARG A 818 8.10 -17.78 -41.58
#